data_AF-A0AAV6HUW4-F1
#
_entry.id   AF-A0AAV6HUW4-F1
#
_cell.length_a   1.000
_cell.length_b   1.000
_cell.length_c   1.000
_cell.angle_alpha   90.00
_cell.angle_beta   90.00
_cell.angle_gamma   90.00
#
_symmetry.space_group_name_H-M   'P 1'
#
loop_
_entity.id
_entity.type
_entity.pdbx_description
1 polymer ?
#
loop_
_entity_poly.entity_id
_entity_poly.type
_entity_poly.pdbx_seq_one_letter_code
_entity_poly.pdbx_strand_id
1 'polypeptide(L)'
;MATIELANLGFQLPPLPTISPLTPITRRSHVQFRNGFGPSVNRRAASIRPPFLRISDSYEQIVQEVELAVQILEGSEGVPDPTSSSLIEGRWQLMFTTRPGTASPIQRTFVGVDIFSVFQEVYLQTNDPRVSNIVRFSDAIGELKVEAAASIKDGKRILFQFDKAAFSLKFLPFKVPYPVPFRLLGDEAKGWLDTTYLSHSGNLRISRGNKGTTFVLQKNNEPRQILLEAISKDKGVREAIDEFISLNKNAAKGEPELLEGEWKMIWSSQVETDSWLENAANGLMGMQIVKPNGKLKFLADMVLGVKFSMDGTFVKSGANTYDVNMDDGAILAGQFGLPVELGSKFKLELLYTDGKIRITRGYNRILFVHIRTDGSQQKYNGMNEILEITKELSFKIMEGNQCESSTVAENGNEAPDAVVDVKKRCWDQREALPGEPHCVICGRYGEYICDETDDDICSLECKQTLLCRVARSQAPVGLPPSTRLPTADECFYVRENDEKFNSQSLTNDQTELLRRKLKINVRGDLVPAPVLSFNSCNVPQKLLDNIEAAGYEMPTPVQMQAIPAALVGKSLLVSADTGSGKTASFLVPVIASCSNLNHEKFSNQKKPLSIVLTPTRELCIQVEEQAKLLAKGLPFKTALVVGGDPMAGQLHRINQGVGVIIATPGRLIDLLTKHDIELDNVSVLVLDEVDLMLQRGFHEQVIQIFQALSQPQVLMYSATISKEVEKMACSMVKGITVVSVGKPNKPNRAVKQMPIWVESKKKKQKLFDILLSKQHFMPPVVIFVGSRLGADLLSEAVAVTTGIKALSIHGEKPMKERREIIRSFLVGEVPVLVATGVLGRGIDLLGVRQVIVFDMPISIKEYVHQIGRASRLGEEGTAIVFVNEENKKIFPELVDILKSSGAPIPRELNSRYTKTTFPLGKGQKKRKHSS
;
A
#
# COMPACT_ATOMS: atom_id res chain seq x y z
N MET A 1 24.35 33.22 18.26
CA MET A 1 23.93 31.95 18.86
C MET A 1 24.86 30.80 18.47
N ALA A 2 25.24 30.63 17.20
CA ALA A 2 26.23 29.64 16.78
C ALA A 2 27.63 29.81 17.42
N THR A 3 28.09 31.05 17.65
CA THR A 3 29.37 31.34 18.32
C THR A 3 29.36 31.03 19.83
N ILE A 4 28.17 30.90 20.44
CA ILE A 4 28.01 30.62 21.88
C ILE A 4 27.97 29.11 22.14
N GLU A 5 27.58 28.28 21.17
CA GLU A 5 27.53 26.82 21.32
C GLU A 5 28.89 26.13 21.15
N LEU A 6 29.84 26.73 20.42
CA LEU A 6 31.19 26.16 20.24
C LEU A 6 32.11 26.34 21.46
N ALA A 7 31.85 27.33 22.32
CA ALA A 7 32.65 27.57 23.54
C ALA A 7 32.42 26.53 24.65
N ASN A 8 31.32 25.76 24.60
CA ASN A 8 30.97 24.78 25.63
C ASN A 8 31.66 23.41 25.47
N LEU A 9 32.64 23.29 24.57
CA LEU A 9 33.41 22.05 24.33
C LEU A 9 34.79 22.01 25.02
N GLY A 10 35.06 22.92 25.96
CA GLY A 10 36.20 22.79 26.90
C GLY A 10 37.57 23.25 26.41
N PHE A 11 37.65 24.03 25.33
CA PHE A 11 38.92 24.62 24.87
C PHE A 11 39.02 26.10 25.29
N GLN A 12 40.09 26.46 26.02
CA GLN A 12 40.42 27.86 26.33
C GLN A 12 40.96 28.55 25.07
N LEU A 13 40.21 29.52 24.53
CA LEU A 13 40.71 30.48 23.54
C LEU A 13 41.31 31.71 24.26
N PRO A 14 42.37 32.34 23.73
CA PRO A 14 43.00 33.52 24.35
C PRO A 14 42.06 34.75 24.33
N PRO A 15 42.19 35.70 25.27
CA PRO A 15 41.24 36.79 25.44
C PRO A 15 41.40 37.86 24.34
N LEU A 16 40.27 38.33 23.81
CA LEU A 16 40.20 39.50 22.91
C LEU A 16 39.76 40.77 23.67
N PRO A 17 40.14 41.97 23.18
CA PRO A 17 40.21 43.18 23.99
C PRO A 17 38.84 43.85 24.24
N THR A 18 38.71 44.44 25.43
CA THR A 18 37.56 45.20 25.93
C THR A 18 37.31 46.50 25.16
N ILE A 19 36.05 46.75 24.78
CA ILE A 19 35.57 48.09 24.39
C ILE A 19 34.30 48.42 25.18
N SER A 20 34.35 49.57 25.87
CA SER A 20 33.36 50.16 26.77
C SER A 20 32.20 50.86 26.03
N PRO A 21 31.08 51.21 26.72
CA PRO A 21 29.76 51.40 26.11
C PRO A 21 29.51 52.80 25.54
N LEU A 22 28.67 52.85 24.50
CA LEU A 22 28.21 54.08 23.83
C LEU A 22 27.03 54.75 24.57
N THR A 23 27.15 56.06 24.80
CA THR A 23 26.03 57.01 25.00
C THR A 23 25.89 57.97 23.80
N PRO A 24 24.71 58.56 23.58
CA PRO A 24 24.15 58.80 22.24
C PRO A 24 24.35 60.23 21.73
N ILE A 25 24.48 60.40 20.41
CA ILE A 25 24.39 61.71 19.75
C ILE A 25 23.43 61.65 18.55
N THR A 26 22.55 62.65 18.55
CA THR A 26 21.35 62.90 17.75
C THR A 26 21.65 63.31 16.29
N ARG A 27 20.79 62.88 15.36
CA ARG A 27 20.76 63.38 13.97
C ARG A 27 20.09 64.76 13.89
N ARG A 28 20.67 65.69 13.12
CA ARG A 28 19.97 66.86 12.57
C ARG A 28 19.67 66.66 11.09
N SER A 29 18.41 66.85 10.72
CA SER A 29 18.05 67.46 9.44
C SER A 29 16.88 68.41 9.70
N HIS A 30 17.08 69.68 9.33
CA HIS A 30 16.08 70.75 9.39
C HIS A 30 15.09 70.56 8.23
N VAL A 31 13.78 70.70 8.50
CA VAL A 31 12.92 71.78 7.97
C VAL A 31 11.71 71.93 8.92
N GLN A 32 11.43 73.17 9.32
CA GLN A 32 10.37 73.57 10.24
C GLN A 32 8.99 73.58 9.57
N PHE A 33 7.95 73.22 10.33
CA PHE A 33 6.66 73.92 10.28
C PHE A 33 6.12 74.13 11.69
N ARG A 34 5.56 75.32 11.92
CA ARG A 34 5.16 75.91 13.19
C ARG A 34 3.67 75.66 13.48
N ASN A 35 3.37 75.64 14.78
CA ASN A 35 2.11 75.99 15.45
C ASN A 35 1.02 74.92 15.64
N GLY A 36 0.63 74.74 16.91
CA GLY A 36 -0.80 74.75 17.27
C GLY A 36 -1.32 73.66 18.21
N PHE A 37 -1.03 73.79 19.50
CA PHE A 37 -1.79 73.37 20.70
C PHE A 37 -3.10 72.55 20.60
N GLY A 38 -3.21 71.54 21.48
CA GLY A 38 -4.37 71.34 22.37
C GLY A 38 -5.37 70.22 22.03
N PRO A 39 -6.12 69.68 23.01
CA PRO A 39 -6.08 68.24 23.29
C PRO A 39 -7.40 67.47 23.10
N SER A 40 -7.28 66.13 23.17
CA SER A 40 -8.23 65.14 23.73
C SER A 40 -8.97 64.16 22.79
N VAL A 41 -9.02 62.91 23.29
CA VAL A 41 -9.99 61.81 23.06
C VAL A 41 -9.72 60.77 21.94
N ASN A 42 -9.12 59.65 22.38
CA ASN A 42 -9.46 58.23 22.17
C ASN A 42 -9.44 57.51 20.79
N ARG A 43 -8.86 56.29 20.87
CA ARG A 43 -9.04 55.05 20.07
C ARG A 43 -8.52 55.01 18.63
N ARG A 44 -7.39 54.29 18.44
CA ARG A 44 -7.31 52.97 17.75
C ARG A 44 -5.84 52.57 17.59
N ALA A 45 -5.51 51.36 18.05
CA ALA A 45 -4.26 50.70 17.74
C ALA A 45 -4.28 50.22 16.27
N ALA A 46 -3.31 50.64 15.48
CA ALA A 46 -2.96 50.07 14.19
C ALA A 46 -1.43 49.95 14.10
N SER A 47 -1.00 48.79 13.64
CA SER A 47 0.38 48.32 13.57
C SER A 47 1.30 49.17 12.70
N ILE A 48 2.54 49.39 13.15
CA ILE A 48 3.68 49.74 12.32
C ILE A 48 4.76 48.68 12.56
N ARG A 49 5.09 47.92 11.50
CA ARG A 49 6.23 46.98 11.46
C ARG A 49 7.54 47.77 11.32
N PRO A 50 8.65 47.37 11.98
CA PRO A 50 9.98 47.88 11.65
C PRO A 50 10.65 47.08 10.51
N PRO A 51 11.70 47.64 9.88
CA PRO A 51 12.20 47.23 8.55
C PRO A 51 13.28 46.15 8.60
N PHE A 52 13.38 45.40 7.49
CA PHE A 52 14.37 44.35 7.21
C PHE A 52 15.83 44.87 7.29
N LEU A 53 16.64 44.22 8.13
CA LEU A 53 18.11 44.26 8.09
C LEU A 53 18.62 43.26 7.03
N ARG A 54 19.58 43.68 6.20
CA ARG A 54 20.25 42.84 5.19
C ARG A 54 21.20 41.84 5.88
N ILE A 55 21.11 40.56 5.50
CA ILE A 55 21.78 39.41 6.14
C ILE A 55 23.18 39.10 5.53
N SER A 56 23.61 39.79 4.47
CA SER A 56 24.75 39.36 3.63
C SER A 56 26.11 39.32 4.33
N ASP A 57 26.43 40.29 5.18
CA ASP A 57 27.83 40.49 5.63
C ASP A 57 28.22 39.59 6.82
N SER A 58 27.24 39.00 7.52
CA SER A 58 27.47 38.19 8.73
C SER A 58 27.78 36.71 8.46
N TYR A 59 27.34 36.17 7.32
CA TYR A 59 27.48 34.74 7.01
C TYR A 59 28.88 34.40 6.51
N GLU A 60 29.48 35.27 5.68
CA GLU A 60 30.82 35.06 5.14
C GLU A 60 31.90 35.04 6.23
N GLN A 61 31.77 35.88 7.26
CA GLN A 61 32.67 35.87 8.42
C GLN A 61 32.58 34.56 9.21
N ILE A 62 31.36 34.07 9.47
CA ILE A 62 31.15 32.79 10.18
C ILE A 62 31.75 31.62 9.38
N VAL A 63 31.61 31.63 8.05
CA VAL A 63 32.20 30.58 7.19
C VAL A 63 33.71 30.57 7.31
N GLN A 64 34.37 31.74 7.28
CA GLN A 64 35.82 31.85 7.41
C GLN A 64 36.33 31.36 8.77
N GLU A 65 35.65 31.73 9.86
CA GLU A 65 36.02 31.29 11.21
C GLU A 65 35.88 29.76 11.38
N VAL A 66 34.80 29.17 10.87
CA VAL A 66 34.58 27.72 10.96
C VAL A 66 35.55 26.95 10.07
N GLU A 67 35.87 27.45 8.87
CA GLU A 67 36.88 26.82 8.01
C GLU A 67 38.26 26.81 8.65
N LEU A 68 38.65 27.90 9.35
CA LEU A 68 39.90 27.96 10.10
C LEU A 68 39.92 26.94 11.26
N ALA A 69 38.82 26.80 11.99
CA ALA A 69 38.70 25.78 13.05
C ALA A 69 38.76 24.35 12.50
N VAL A 70 38.14 24.08 11.34
CA VAL A 70 38.22 22.77 10.67
C VAL A 70 39.65 22.43 10.28
N GLN A 71 40.42 23.39 9.75
CA GLN A 71 41.83 23.18 9.40
C GLN A 71 42.68 22.83 10.62
N ILE A 72 42.45 23.49 11.75
CA ILE A 72 43.14 23.19 13.01
C ILE A 72 42.79 21.76 13.48
N LEU A 73 41.52 21.38 13.44
CA LEU A 73 41.07 20.05 13.85
C LEU A 73 41.59 18.94 12.94
N GLU A 74 41.56 19.12 11.62
CA GLU A 74 42.12 18.15 10.68
C GLU A 74 43.65 18.02 10.81
N GLY A 75 44.34 19.08 11.28
CA GLY A 75 45.75 19.06 11.64
C GLY A 75 46.05 18.43 13.01
N SER A 76 45.07 18.38 13.91
CA SER A 76 45.14 17.59 15.13
C SER A 76 44.81 16.13 14.80
N GLU A 77 45.74 15.20 15.01
CA GLU A 77 45.53 13.79 14.65
C GLU A 77 44.26 13.22 15.32
N GLY A 78 43.22 12.91 14.53
CA GLY A 78 42.00 12.23 14.98
C GLY A 78 42.13 10.71 14.88
N VAL A 79 41.00 9.99 14.86
CA VAL A 79 41.01 8.53 14.63
C VAL A 79 41.64 8.23 13.25
N PRO A 80 42.70 7.38 13.16
CA PRO A 80 43.46 7.17 11.92
C PRO A 80 42.66 6.58 10.75
N ASP A 81 41.77 5.63 11.05
CA ASP A 81 40.82 5.01 10.11
C ASP A 81 39.39 5.26 10.59
N PRO A 82 38.84 6.46 10.33
CA PRO A 82 37.59 6.89 10.90
C PRO A 82 36.39 6.08 10.38
N THR A 83 36.41 5.61 9.13
CA THR A 83 35.26 4.87 8.57
C THR A 83 35.23 3.40 8.94
N SER A 84 36.38 2.80 9.28
CA SER A 84 36.43 1.45 9.84
C SER A 84 36.19 1.43 11.36
N SER A 85 36.27 2.57 12.03
CA SER A 85 35.98 2.67 13.47
C SER A 85 34.49 2.54 13.76
N SER A 86 34.11 1.73 14.75
CA SER A 86 32.72 1.63 15.22
C SER A 86 32.17 2.95 15.78
N LEU A 87 33.05 3.89 16.14
CA LEU A 87 32.66 5.22 16.62
C LEU A 87 31.91 6.05 15.56
N ILE A 88 32.10 5.75 14.26
CA ILE A 88 31.40 6.46 13.18
C ILE A 88 29.91 6.08 13.08
N GLU A 89 29.52 4.92 13.59
CA GLU A 89 28.15 4.43 13.47
C GLU A 89 27.18 5.20 14.38
N GLY A 90 25.95 5.36 13.91
CA GLY A 90 24.88 6.02 14.65
C GLY A 90 24.41 7.32 14.01
N ARG A 91 23.69 8.14 14.80
CA ARG A 91 22.97 9.32 14.33
C ARG A 91 23.74 10.61 14.60
N TRP A 92 24.06 11.33 13.54
CA TRP A 92 24.80 12.58 13.54
C TRP A 92 23.87 13.76 13.23
N GLN A 93 23.99 14.87 13.95
CA GLN A 93 23.32 16.12 13.68
C GLN A 93 24.25 17.07 12.93
N LEU A 94 23.76 17.71 11.87
CA LEU A 94 24.52 18.72 11.12
C LEU A 94 24.57 20.03 11.91
N MET A 95 25.77 20.48 12.24
CA MET A 95 26.01 21.74 12.96
C MET A 95 26.38 22.87 11.99
N PHE A 96 27.15 22.57 10.94
CA PHE A 96 27.58 23.57 9.96
C PHE A 96 27.85 22.97 8.57
N THR A 97 27.64 23.77 7.51
CA THR A 97 28.03 23.45 6.14
C THR A 97 28.45 24.67 5.32
N THR A 98 29.44 24.51 4.44
CA THR A 98 29.96 25.60 3.58
C THR A 98 29.04 25.94 2.39
N ARG A 99 27.96 25.18 2.15
CA ARG A 99 26.99 25.46 1.07
C ARG A 99 25.54 25.50 1.58
N PRO A 100 25.07 26.63 2.13
CA PRO A 100 23.71 26.73 2.70
C PRO A 100 22.61 26.59 1.62
N GLY A 101 22.91 26.94 0.37
CA GLY A 101 22.00 26.84 -0.78
C GLY A 101 21.90 25.44 -1.42
N THR A 102 22.66 24.44 -0.96
CA THR A 102 22.56 23.04 -1.44
C THR A 102 21.50 22.22 -0.72
N ALA A 103 20.80 22.85 0.23
CA ALA A 103 19.50 22.42 0.63
C ALA A 103 18.59 22.36 -0.62
N SER A 104 18.21 21.15 -1.05
CA SER A 104 17.47 20.84 -2.29
C SER A 104 16.38 21.88 -2.60
N PRO A 105 16.10 22.23 -3.88
CA PRO A 105 15.00 23.12 -4.27
C PRO A 105 13.66 22.83 -3.56
N ILE A 106 13.46 21.58 -3.12
CA ILE A 106 12.33 21.09 -2.32
C ILE A 106 12.22 21.79 -0.94
N GLN A 107 13.33 22.13 -0.25
CA GLN A 107 13.28 22.76 1.08
C GLN A 107 12.96 24.26 1.05
N ARG A 108 12.92 24.87 -0.14
CA ARG A 108 12.36 26.23 -0.32
C ARG A 108 10.89 26.23 -0.75
N THR A 109 10.36 25.09 -1.20
CA THR A 109 9.04 25.02 -1.85
C THR A 109 7.90 24.76 -0.85
N PHE A 110 8.18 24.21 0.35
CA PHE A 110 7.21 24.04 1.42
C PHE A 110 7.18 25.25 2.38
N VAL A 111 6.49 26.31 1.93
CA VAL A 111 5.72 27.31 2.73
C VAL A 111 6.05 27.42 4.24
N GLY A 112 6.96 28.34 4.60
CA GLY A 112 6.85 29.11 5.87
C GLY A 112 7.32 28.47 7.19
N VAL A 113 8.31 27.58 7.18
CA VAL A 113 8.94 27.08 8.42
C VAL A 113 10.33 27.72 8.58
N ASP A 114 10.54 28.47 9.66
CA ASP A 114 11.75 29.28 9.85
C ASP A 114 12.98 28.47 10.34
N ILE A 115 12.80 27.24 10.84
CA ILE A 115 13.86 26.42 11.47
C ILE A 115 13.63 24.93 11.16
N PHE A 116 14.68 24.20 10.78
CA PHE A 116 14.68 22.75 10.59
C PHE A 116 16.01 22.13 11.06
N SER A 117 16.02 20.83 11.39
CA SER A 117 17.22 20.10 11.80
C SER A 117 17.59 19.04 10.76
N VAL A 118 18.87 18.87 10.48
CA VAL A 118 19.37 17.85 9.54
C VAL A 118 20.17 16.82 10.31
N PHE A 119 19.87 15.55 10.08
CA PHE A 119 20.56 14.41 10.66
C PHE A 119 21.11 13.49 9.57
N GLN A 120 22.15 12.73 9.91
CA GLN A 120 22.70 11.66 9.09
C GLN A 120 22.90 10.41 9.95
N GLU A 121 22.27 9.31 9.59
CA GLU A 121 22.49 7.98 10.19
C GLU A 121 23.48 7.20 9.33
N VAL A 122 24.49 6.58 9.96
CA VAL A 122 25.53 5.79 9.30
C VAL A 122 25.61 4.41 9.93
N TYR A 123 25.48 3.37 9.09
CA TYR A 123 25.58 1.96 9.46
C TYR A 123 26.45 1.26 8.41
N LEU A 124 27.72 0.98 8.71
CA LEU A 124 28.67 0.45 7.73
C LEU A 124 29.03 -1.01 8.00
N GLN A 125 28.83 -1.50 9.22
CA GLN A 125 29.24 -2.83 9.68
C GLN A 125 28.05 -3.81 9.75
N THR A 126 26.99 -3.58 8.98
CA THR A 126 25.78 -4.43 8.92
C THR A 126 25.72 -5.27 7.64
N ASN A 127 24.82 -6.25 7.59
CA ASN A 127 24.57 -7.05 6.37
C ASN A 127 24.03 -6.21 5.19
N ASP A 128 23.49 -5.02 5.45
CA ASP A 128 23.04 -4.03 4.44
C ASP A 128 23.58 -2.64 4.83
N PRO A 129 24.84 -2.31 4.47
CA PRO A 129 25.47 -1.05 4.86
C PRO A 129 24.77 0.15 4.22
N ARG A 130 24.40 1.14 5.05
CA ARG A 130 23.52 2.24 4.69
C ARG A 130 23.98 3.57 5.25
N VAL A 131 23.73 4.64 4.48
CA VAL A 131 23.74 6.02 4.96
C VAL A 131 22.35 6.60 4.74
N SER A 132 21.79 7.24 5.76
CA SER A 132 20.50 7.92 5.64
C SER A 132 20.56 9.38 6.04
N ASN A 133 20.10 10.26 5.15
CA ASN A 133 19.96 11.69 5.42
C ASN A 133 18.51 12.00 5.80
N ILE A 134 18.32 12.64 6.96
CA ILE A 134 17.01 12.95 7.52
C ILE A 134 16.89 14.46 7.73
N VAL A 135 15.90 15.07 7.08
CA VAL A 135 15.54 16.48 7.33
C VAL A 135 14.29 16.50 8.19
N ARG A 136 14.40 16.97 9.44
CA ARG A 136 13.29 17.13 10.36
C ARG A 136 12.80 18.58 10.33
N PHE A 137 11.56 18.77 9.92
CA PHE A 137 10.96 20.10 9.81
C PHE A 137 10.50 20.61 11.18
N SER A 138 9.68 19.82 11.88
CA SER A 138 9.28 20.07 13.27
C SER A 138 8.57 18.84 13.84
N ASP A 139 8.34 18.82 15.15
CA ASP A 139 7.57 17.76 15.80
C ASP A 139 6.08 17.75 15.42
N ALA A 140 5.55 18.80 14.81
CA ALA A 140 4.17 18.85 14.32
C ALA A 140 4.06 18.42 12.84
N ILE A 141 5.12 18.64 12.05
CA ILE A 141 5.11 18.43 10.60
C ILE A 141 5.63 17.04 10.24
N GLY A 142 6.77 16.62 10.81
CA GLY A 142 7.44 15.36 10.48
C GLY A 142 8.81 15.54 9.82
N GLU A 143 9.27 14.50 9.11
CA GLU A 143 10.63 14.42 8.55
C GLU A 143 10.67 13.82 7.15
N LEU A 144 11.70 14.17 6.36
CA LEU A 144 12.04 13.56 5.08
C LEU A 144 13.27 12.67 5.30
N LYS A 145 13.14 11.35 5.07
CA LYS A 145 14.24 10.38 5.15
C LYS A 145 14.64 9.93 3.75
N VAL A 146 15.93 10.07 3.42
CA VAL A 146 16.56 9.60 2.18
C VAL A 146 17.59 8.55 2.57
N GLU A 147 17.58 7.39 1.93
CA GLU A 147 18.48 6.27 2.21
C GLU A 147 19.35 5.97 0.99
N ALA A 148 20.58 5.54 1.27
CA ALA A 148 21.56 5.13 0.29
C ALA A 148 22.27 3.86 0.74
N ALA A 149 22.50 2.92 -0.17
CA ALA A 149 23.43 1.82 0.05
C ALA A 149 24.86 2.38 0.09
N ALA A 150 25.71 1.88 0.99
CA ALA A 150 27.03 2.43 1.25
C ALA A 150 28.14 1.38 1.24
N SER A 151 29.38 1.78 0.92
CA SER A 151 30.57 0.93 0.98
C SER A 151 31.82 1.75 1.30
N ILE A 152 32.79 1.17 2.00
CA ILE A 152 34.06 1.80 2.35
C ILE A 152 35.09 1.56 1.24
N LYS A 153 35.87 2.59 0.86
CA LYS A 153 36.92 2.46 -0.16
C LYS A 153 38.35 2.44 0.40
N ASP A 154 38.71 3.38 1.26
CA ASP A 154 40.10 3.64 1.67
C ASP A 154 40.23 4.11 3.13
N GLY A 155 39.36 3.62 4.01
CA GLY A 155 39.35 3.94 5.46
C GLY A 155 38.88 5.36 5.80
N LYS A 156 38.82 6.27 4.83
CA LYS A 156 38.27 7.63 4.99
C LYS A 156 37.05 7.86 4.12
N ARG A 157 36.98 7.24 2.94
CA ARG A 157 35.89 7.45 1.97
C ARG A 157 34.75 6.46 2.13
N ILE A 158 33.55 7.01 2.28
CA ILE A 158 32.28 6.30 2.14
C ILE A 158 31.72 6.58 0.74
N LEU A 159 31.57 5.56 -0.07
CA LEU A 159 30.82 5.60 -1.33
C LEU A 159 29.36 5.27 -1.03
N PHE A 160 28.42 6.00 -1.63
CA PHE A 160 27.00 5.70 -1.45
C PHE A 160 26.17 5.96 -2.70
N GLN A 161 25.11 5.17 -2.85
CA GLN A 161 24.16 5.25 -3.96
C GLN A 161 22.74 5.37 -3.41
N PHE A 162 22.08 6.51 -3.69
CA PHE A 162 20.71 6.74 -3.23
C PHE A 162 19.73 5.81 -3.94
N ASP A 163 18.88 5.13 -3.16
CA ASP A 163 17.93 4.15 -3.68
C ASP A 163 16.51 4.29 -3.09
N LYS A 164 16.33 5.02 -1.98
CA LYS A 164 15.01 5.25 -1.35
C LYS A 164 14.86 6.67 -0.81
N ALA A 165 13.65 7.21 -0.90
CA ALA A 165 13.27 8.45 -0.24
C ALA A 165 11.80 8.39 0.21
N ALA A 166 11.51 8.86 1.42
CA ALA A 166 10.16 8.88 1.99
C ALA A 166 9.95 10.06 2.93
N PHE A 167 8.77 10.66 2.86
CA PHE A 167 8.26 11.62 3.83
C PHE A 167 7.53 10.88 4.95
N SER A 168 7.94 11.11 6.18
CA SER A 168 7.25 10.67 7.39
C SER A 168 6.57 11.87 8.03
N LEU A 169 5.35 12.17 7.59
CA LEU A 169 4.57 13.29 8.13
C LEU A 169 3.89 12.83 9.41
N LYS A 170 4.11 13.52 10.54
CA LYS A 170 3.58 13.08 11.84
C LYS A 170 2.06 13.12 11.95
N PHE A 171 1.42 13.96 11.14
CA PHE A 171 -0.05 14.01 11.00
C PHE A 171 -0.61 12.94 10.05
N LEU A 172 0.25 12.11 9.44
CA LEU A 172 -0.15 10.95 8.65
C LEU A 172 0.27 9.66 9.38
N PRO A 173 -0.59 8.64 9.44
CA PRO A 173 -0.28 7.37 10.11
C PRO A 173 0.68 6.46 9.31
N PHE A 174 1.21 6.94 8.17
CA PHE A 174 2.12 6.18 7.31
C PHE A 174 3.16 7.08 6.63
N LYS A 175 4.29 6.48 6.26
CA LYS A 175 5.33 7.14 5.46
C LYS A 175 4.87 7.23 4.01
N VAL A 176 4.88 8.44 3.46
CA VAL A 176 4.59 8.72 2.05
C VAL A 176 5.89 8.52 1.26
N PRO A 177 6.00 7.51 0.38
CA PRO A 177 7.17 7.39 -0.47
C PRO A 177 7.28 8.65 -1.33
N TYR A 178 8.44 9.29 -1.33
CA TYR A 178 8.66 10.43 -2.22
C TYR A 178 9.07 9.87 -3.58
N PRO A 179 8.37 10.22 -4.68
CA PRO A 179 8.79 9.80 -6.01
C PRO A 179 10.08 10.53 -6.34
N VAL A 180 11.23 9.93 -6.03
CA VAL A 180 12.50 10.36 -6.57
C VAL A 180 12.85 9.43 -7.71
N PRO A 181 12.82 9.90 -8.95
CA PRO A 181 13.34 9.13 -10.06
C PRO A 181 14.87 9.16 -10.01
N PHE A 182 15.50 8.45 -9.08
CA PHE A 182 16.96 8.37 -8.97
C PHE A 182 17.61 7.80 -10.26
N ARG A 183 16.85 7.05 -11.06
CA ARG A 183 17.26 6.59 -12.41
C ARG A 183 17.41 7.71 -13.44
N LEU A 184 16.78 8.88 -13.26
CA LEU A 184 16.91 10.01 -14.19
C LEU A 184 18.17 10.87 -13.95
N LEU A 185 18.89 10.63 -12.84
CA LEU A 185 20.09 11.40 -12.46
C LEU A 185 21.40 10.75 -12.94
N GLY A 186 21.38 9.55 -13.52
CA GLY A 186 22.59 8.89 -14.03
C GLY A 186 23.68 8.77 -12.95
N ASP A 187 24.93 9.11 -13.29
CA ASP A 187 26.06 9.13 -12.35
C ASP A 187 25.94 10.17 -11.22
N GLU A 188 24.98 11.11 -11.27
CA GLU A 188 24.73 12.06 -10.18
C GLU A 188 24.05 11.41 -8.96
N ALA A 189 23.53 10.18 -9.08
CA ALA A 189 22.99 9.39 -7.96
C ALA A 189 24.08 8.70 -7.11
N LYS A 190 25.33 8.70 -7.57
CA LYS A 190 26.50 8.20 -6.85
C LYS A 190 27.18 9.37 -6.13
N GLY A 191 27.31 9.26 -4.82
CA GLY A 191 28.00 10.22 -3.98
C GLY A 191 29.19 9.58 -3.28
N TRP A 192 30.12 10.43 -2.84
CA TRP A 192 31.15 10.04 -1.90
C TRP A 192 31.28 11.10 -0.81
N LEU A 193 31.64 10.64 0.37
CA LEU A 193 31.89 11.45 1.55
C LEU A 193 33.20 10.98 2.19
N ASP A 194 34.17 11.87 2.25
CA ASP A 194 35.43 11.61 2.94
C ASP A 194 35.29 12.09 4.38
N THR A 195 35.36 11.17 5.33
CA THR A 195 35.48 11.53 6.75
C THR A 195 36.92 11.90 7.02
N THR A 196 37.20 13.21 7.03
CA THR A 196 38.56 13.74 7.17
C THR A 196 39.01 13.83 8.61
N TYR A 197 38.07 13.94 9.55
CA TYR A 197 38.34 13.94 10.98
C TYR A 197 37.19 13.27 11.75
N LEU A 198 37.55 12.42 12.71
CA LEU A 198 36.67 11.87 13.73
C LEU A 198 37.38 12.04 15.07
N SER A 199 36.74 12.69 16.04
CA SER A 199 37.33 12.86 17.37
C SER A 199 37.53 11.50 18.04
N HIS A 200 38.54 11.39 18.90
CA HIS A 200 38.79 10.17 19.68
C HIS A 200 37.58 9.73 20.54
N SER A 201 36.75 10.69 20.95
CA SER A 201 35.50 10.45 21.68
C SER A 201 34.35 9.96 20.79
N GLY A 202 34.47 10.02 19.47
CA GLY A 202 33.40 9.69 18.53
C GLY A 202 32.22 10.68 18.52
N ASN A 203 32.37 11.87 19.12
CA ASN A 203 31.28 12.84 19.27
C ASN A 203 31.30 13.96 18.22
N LEU A 204 32.44 14.20 17.56
CA LEU A 204 32.58 15.20 16.51
C LEU A 204 33.14 14.56 15.25
N ARG A 205 32.52 14.84 14.11
CA ARG A 205 32.93 14.34 12.79
C ARG A 205 32.93 15.46 11.76
N ILE A 206 34.02 15.53 10.99
CA ILE A 206 34.15 16.41 9.85
C ILE A 206 34.19 15.55 8.59
N SER A 207 33.37 15.92 7.61
CA SER A 207 33.28 15.17 6.36
C SER A 207 33.25 16.11 5.15
N ARG A 208 33.85 15.68 4.04
CA ARG A 208 33.92 16.42 2.77
C ARG A 208 33.20 15.66 1.66
N GLY A 209 32.23 16.31 1.02
CA GLY A 209 31.46 15.72 -0.08
C GLY A 209 32.04 15.95 -1.47
N ASN A 210 31.46 15.28 -2.47
CA ASN A 210 31.81 15.30 -3.90
C ASN A 210 32.04 16.66 -4.58
N LYS A 211 31.53 17.77 -4.03
CA LYS A 211 31.70 19.14 -4.56
C LYS A 211 32.55 20.05 -3.65
N GLY A 212 33.38 19.46 -2.78
CA GLY A 212 34.21 20.20 -1.82
C GLY A 212 33.39 20.86 -0.71
N THR A 213 32.20 20.34 -0.41
CA THR A 213 31.36 20.86 0.68
C THR A 213 31.80 20.25 2.00
N THR A 214 32.06 21.10 2.99
CA THR A 214 32.42 20.67 4.35
C THR A 214 31.15 20.49 5.15
N PHE A 215 31.07 19.39 5.90
CA PHE A 215 30.02 19.09 6.86
C PHE A 215 30.66 18.90 8.23
N VAL A 216 30.24 19.70 9.20
CA VAL A 216 30.62 19.53 10.61
C VAL A 216 29.42 18.94 11.32
N LEU A 217 29.59 17.74 11.89
CA LEU A 217 28.51 16.98 12.52
C LEU A 217 28.85 16.59 13.95
N GLN A 218 27.82 16.60 14.80
CA GLN A 218 27.90 16.18 16.20
C GLN A 218 27.04 14.93 16.42
N LYS A 219 27.53 13.96 17.18
CA LYS A 219 26.77 12.73 17.48
C LYS A 219 25.63 13.06 18.46
N ASN A 220 24.39 12.71 18.10
CA ASN A 220 23.23 12.95 18.96
C ASN A 220 23.12 11.81 19.98
N ASN A 221 23.43 12.10 21.24
CA ASN A 221 23.46 11.12 22.33
C ASN A 221 22.15 11.15 23.12
N GLU A 222 21.04 10.63 22.57
CA GLU A 222 19.81 10.46 23.35
C GLU A 222 20.05 9.43 24.48
N PRO A 223 19.92 9.79 25.78
CA PRO A 223 20.27 8.90 26.89
C PRO A 223 19.55 7.55 26.86
N ARG A 224 18.32 7.54 26.32
CA ARG A 224 17.53 6.32 26.17
C ARG A 224 18.18 5.32 25.21
N GLN A 225 18.76 5.80 24.12
CA GLN A 225 19.41 4.94 23.13
C GLN A 225 20.67 4.32 23.70
N ILE A 226 21.45 5.09 24.47
CA ILE A 226 22.64 4.60 25.19
C ILE A 226 22.25 3.46 26.13
N LEU A 227 21.18 3.63 26.91
CA LEU A 227 20.69 2.60 27.82
C LEU A 227 20.25 1.31 27.08
N LEU A 228 19.48 1.44 25.99
CA LEU A 228 19.03 0.28 25.22
C LEU A 228 20.18 -0.43 24.50
N GLU A 229 21.19 0.31 24.05
CA GLU A 229 22.39 -0.25 23.44
C GLU A 229 23.25 -1.01 24.45
N ALA A 230 23.40 -0.47 25.66
CA ALA A 230 24.08 -1.16 26.76
C ALA A 230 23.38 -2.48 27.10
N ILE A 231 22.05 -2.47 27.17
CA ILE A 231 21.22 -3.67 27.42
C ILE A 231 21.38 -4.70 26.31
N SER A 232 21.32 -4.28 25.05
CA SER A 232 21.52 -5.15 23.88
C SER A 232 22.89 -5.84 23.88
N LYS A 233 23.94 -5.12 24.30
CA LYS A 233 25.32 -5.62 24.38
C LYS A 233 25.64 -6.37 25.68
N ASP A 234 24.70 -6.40 26.63
CA ASP A 234 24.87 -6.84 28.01
C ASP A 234 26.17 -6.35 28.67
N LYS A 235 26.54 -5.10 28.39
CA LYS A 235 27.81 -4.51 28.83
C LYS A 235 27.62 -3.08 29.29
N GLY A 236 28.05 -2.78 30.51
CA GLY A 236 27.98 -1.43 31.08
C GLY A 236 26.55 -0.95 31.38
N VAL A 237 25.62 -1.89 31.60
CA VAL A 237 24.18 -1.57 31.76
C VAL A 237 23.91 -0.75 33.02
N ARG A 238 24.62 -1.04 34.12
CA ARG A 238 24.42 -0.33 35.40
C ARG A 238 24.87 1.12 35.29
N GLU A 239 26.02 1.34 34.68
CA GLU A 239 26.58 2.66 34.40
C GLU A 239 25.64 3.47 33.49
N ALA A 240 25.11 2.83 32.44
CA ALA A 240 24.14 3.45 31.55
C ALA A 240 22.81 3.78 32.24
N ILE A 241 22.35 2.96 33.19
CA ILE A 241 21.16 3.24 34.02
C ILE A 241 21.41 4.47 34.90
N ASP A 242 22.56 4.52 35.59
CA ASP A 242 22.88 5.62 36.49
C ASP A 242 23.03 6.95 35.71
N GLU A 243 23.71 6.91 34.56
CA GLU A 243 23.83 8.04 33.64
C GLU A 243 22.45 8.47 33.12
N PHE A 244 21.62 7.53 32.65
CA PHE A 244 20.28 7.80 32.16
C PHE A 244 19.38 8.46 33.21
N ILE A 245 19.40 7.97 34.46
CA ILE A 245 18.63 8.56 35.56
C ILE A 245 19.16 9.96 35.88
N SER A 246 20.48 10.14 35.91
CA SER A 246 21.11 11.42 36.24
C SER A 246 20.74 12.53 35.25
N LEU A 247 20.76 12.22 33.94
CA LEU A 247 20.48 13.17 32.86
C LEU A 247 18.99 13.55 32.80
N ASN A 248 18.10 12.65 33.21
CA ASN A 248 16.64 12.86 33.10
C ASN A 248 15.96 13.32 34.40
N LYS A 249 16.67 13.39 35.53
CA LYS A 249 16.13 13.88 36.81
C LYS A 249 15.63 15.32 36.78
N ASN A 250 16.18 16.17 35.90
CA ASN A 250 15.80 17.59 35.80
C ASN A 250 14.60 17.87 34.88
N ALA A 251 14.14 16.87 34.11
CA ALA A 251 13.08 17.03 33.11
C ALA A 251 11.69 16.63 33.60
N ALA A 252 11.59 15.82 34.66
CA ALA A 252 10.32 15.34 35.20
C ALA A 252 9.75 16.30 36.25
N LYS A 253 8.66 16.99 35.92
CA LYS A 253 7.85 17.73 36.91
C LYS A 253 6.84 16.76 37.54
N GLY A 254 7.11 16.31 38.77
CA GLY A 254 6.17 15.52 39.59
C GLY A 254 6.85 14.36 40.32
N GLU A 255 6.21 13.85 41.39
CA GLU A 255 6.60 12.58 42.00
C GLU A 255 6.35 11.43 41.00
N PRO A 256 7.29 10.49 40.82
CA PRO A 256 7.10 9.36 39.92
C PRO A 256 6.04 8.41 40.48
N GLU A 257 4.97 8.20 39.73
CA GLU A 257 3.89 7.27 40.06
C GLU A 257 3.97 5.99 39.23
N LEU A 258 3.50 4.87 39.80
CA LEU A 258 3.40 3.61 39.07
C LEU A 258 2.27 3.71 38.04
N LEU A 259 2.62 4.06 36.81
CA LEU A 259 1.67 4.27 35.73
C LEU A 259 0.93 2.96 35.34
N GLU A 260 -0.39 3.07 35.20
CA GLU A 260 -1.24 2.01 34.66
C GLU A 260 -0.77 1.60 33.26
N GLY A 261 -0.85 0.30 32.97
CA GLY A 261 -0.52 -0.24 31.66
C GLY A 261 0.17 -1.59 31.67
N GLU A 262 0.56 -2.05 30.48
CA GLU A 262 1.29 -3.29 30.28
C GLU A 262 2.78 -2.97 30.17
N TRP A 263 3.60 -3.63 30.97
CA TRP A 263 5.02 -3.35 31.10
C TRP A 263 5.82 -4.64 30.91
N LYS A 264 6.53 -4.75 29.78
CA LYS A 264 7.39 -5.90 29.48
C LYS A 264 8.80 -5.67 30.05
N MET A 265 9.31 -6.64 30.81
CA MET A 265 10.68 -6.61 31.29
C MET A 265 11.66 -6.86 30.13
N ILE A 266 12.72 -6.06 30.05
CA ILE A 266 13.77 -6.19 29.02
C ILE A 266 15.16 -6.48 29.59
N TRP A 267 15.38 -6.20 30.88
CA TRP A 267 16.64 -6.48 31.56
C TRP A 267 16.46 -6.52 33.08
N SER A 268 17.23 -7.39 33.76
CA SER A 268 17.36 -7.47 35.21
C SER A 268 18.83 -7.54 35.63
N SER A 269 19.16 -6.99 36.80
CA SER A 269 20.55 -7.02 37.31
C SER A 269 21.00 -8.36 37.90
N GLN A 270 20.13 -9.38 37.87
CA GLN A 270 20.38 -10.74 38.31
C GLN A 270 20.06 -11.69 37.15
N VAL A 271 20.89 -12.72 36.98
CA VAL A 271 20.72 -13.78 35.98
C VAL A 271 19.66 -14.77 36.49
N GLU A 272 18.81 -15.25 35.58
CA GLU A 272 17.81 -16.29 35.84
C GLU A 272 18.46 -17.53 36.47
N THR A 273 17.82 -18.12 37.48
CA THR A 273 18.24 -19.39 38.09
C THR A 273 17.66 -20.58 37.31
N ASP A 274 18.14 -21.80 37.56
CA ASP A 274 17.58 -23.02 36.93
C ASP A 274 16.12 -23.30 37.34
N SER A 275 15.64 -22.65 38.41
CA SER A 275 14.27 -22.77 38.89
C SER A 275 13.35 -21.75 38.21
N TRP A 276 12.70 -22.17 37.13
CA TRP A 276 11.75 -21.34 36.38
C TRP A 276 10.61 -20.80 37.25
N LEU A 277 10.07 -21.64 38.17
CA LEU A 277 8.97 -21.25 39.06
C LEU A 277 9.40 -20.15 40.04
N GLU A 278 10.65 -20.21 40.50
CA GLU A 278 11.25 -19.21 41.37
C GLU A 278 11.52 -17.91 40.60
N ASN A 279 12.02 -17.98 39.36
CA ASN A 279 12.21 -16.79 38.53
C ASN A 279 10.87 -16.09 38.21
N ALA A 280 9.81 -16.86 37.95
CA ALA A 280 8.48 -16.34 37.69
C ALA A 280 7.83 -15.72 38.94
N ALA A 281 7.93 -16.39 40.10
CA ALA A 281 7.42 -15.88 41.38
C ALA A 281 8.16 -14.62 41.84
N ASN A 282 9.42 -14.47 41.43
CA ASN A 282 10.28 -13.33 41.72
C ASN A 282 10.17 -12.19 40.69
N GLY A 283 9.39 -12.35 39.62
CA GLY A 283 9.25 -11.33 38.58
C GLY A 283 10.54 -11.10 37.76
N LEU A 284 11.45 -12.07 37.74
CA LEU A 284 12.66 -12.10 36.92
C LEU A 284 12.39 -12.43 35.45
N MET A 285 11.12 -12.63 35.07
CA MET A 285 10.68 -12.90 33.70
C MET A 285 9.24 -12.42 33.48
N GLY A 286 8.93 -12.07 32.23
CA GLY A 286 7.56 -11.84 31.78
C GLY A 286 7.08 -10.38 31.76
N MET A 287 5.75 -10.23 31.77
CA MET A 287 5.00 -8.98 31.60
C MET A 287 4.27 -8.63 32.90
N GLN A 288 4.32 -7.35 33.26
CA GLN A 288 3.61 -6.80 34.41
C GLN A 288 2.46 -5.91 33.93
N ILE A 289 1.23 -6.25 34.30
CA ILE A 289 0.04 -5.44 34.01
C ILE A 289 -0.35 -4.68 35.28
N VAL A 290 -0.13 -3.38 35.29
CA VAL A 290 -0.56 -2.47 36.36
C VAL A 290 -2.00 -2.06 36.06
N LYS A 291 -2.93 -2.45 36.93
CA LYS A 291 -4.37 -2.17 36.79
C LYS A 291 -4.81 -1.07 37.77
N PRO A 292 -5.94 -0.41 37.51
CA PRO A 292 -6.55 0.52 38.46
C PRO A 292 -6.85 -0.18 39.80
N ASN A 293 -6.94 0.62 40.87
CA ASN A 293 -7.26 0.19 42.25
C ASN A 293 -6.18 -0.68 42.92
N GLY A 294 -4.89 -0.43 42.65
CA GLY A 294 -3.79 -1.10 43.35
C GLY A 294 -3.67 -2.58 43.03
N LYS A 295 -4.08 -3.00 41.82
CA LYS A 295 -3.97 -4.40 41.37
C LYS A 295 -2.81 -4.57 40.39
N LEU A 296 -2.05 -5.64 40.56
CA LEU A 296 -0.92 -6.00 39.71
C LEU A 296 -1.12 -7.43 39.20
N LYS A 297 -0.76 -7.67 37.95
CA LYS A 297 -0.75 -9.02 37.38
C LYS A 297 0.57 -9.32 36.70
N PHE A 298 1.18 -10.45 37.03
CA PHE A 298 2.33 -10.98 36.33
C PHE A 298 1.92 -12.09 35.37
N LEU A 299 2.50 -12.05 34.18
CA LEU A 299 2.30 -13.04 33.13
C LEU A 299 3.66 -13.45 32.56
N ALA A 300 3.99 -14.74 32.63
CA ALA A 300 5.21 -15.29 32.03
C ALA A 300 4.84 -16.46 31.09
N ASP A 301 5.41 -16.47 29.89
CA ASP A 301 5.24 -17.60 28.97
C ASP A 301 6.20 -18.73 29.40
N MET A 302 5.67 -19.95 29.58
CA MET A 302 6.47 -21.14 29.89
C MET A 302 7.00 -21.76 28.60
N VAL A 303 6.20 -22.63 27.97
CA VAL A 303 6.51 -23.42 26.77
C VAL A 303 5.17 -23.90 26.17
N LEU A 304 5.09 -24.13 24.85
CA LEU A 304 3.96 -24.85 24.18
C LEU A 304 2.54 -24.36 24.56
N GLY A 305 2.32 -23.05 24.59
CA GLY A 305 0.99 -22.47 24.86
C GLY A 305 0.57 -22.50 26.34
N VAL A 306 1.49 -22.84 27.24
CA VAL A 306 1.30 -22.78 28.69
C VAL A 306 1.83 -21.45 29.24
N LYS A 307 1.05 -20.76 30.08
CA LYS A 307 1.38 -19.46 30.69
C LYS A 307 1.30 -19.52 32.20
N PHE A 308 2.20 -18.83 32.87
CA PHE A 308 2.08 -18.52 34.29
C PHE A 308 1.34 -17.20 34.45
N SER A 309 0.41 -17.16 35.40
CA SER A 309 -0.31 -15.97 35.80
C SER A 309 -0.21 -15.85 37.30
N MET A 310 0.14 -14.66 37.81
CA MET A 310 0.06 -14.37 39.23
C MET A 310 -0.64 -13.04 39.41
N ASP A 311 -1.76 -13.04 40.13
CA ASP A 311 -2.48 -11.83 40.48
C ASP A 311 -2.07 -11.37 41.89
N GLY A 312 -2.01 -10.06 42.08
CA GLY A 312 -1.54 -9.44 43.31
C GLY A 312 -2.04 -8.01 43.50
N THR A 313 -1.67 -7.42 44.62
CA THR A 313 -2.03 -6.07 45.02
C THR A 313 -0.77 -5.26 45.36
N PHE A 314 -0.86 -3.94 45.20
CA PHE A 314 0.20 -3.03 45.59
C PHE A 314 -0.36 -1.79 46.29
N VAL A 315 0.37 -1.30 47.29
CA VAL A 315 0.01 -0.10 48.07
C VAL A 315 1.23 0.82 48.13
N LYS A 316 1.05 2.10 47.83
CA LYS A 316 2.14 3.10 47.94
C LYS A 316 2.51 3.25 49.42
N SER A 317 3.74 2.88 49.78
CA SER A 317 4.26 2.87 51.15
C SER A 317 5.31 3.96 51.43
N GLY A 318 5.78 4.65 50.39
CA GLY A 318 6.67 5.81 50.47
C GLY A 318 6.56 6.72 49.25
N ALA A 319 7.45 7.72 49.13
CA ALA A 319 7.44 8.67 48.00
C ALA A 319 7.51 7.96 46.64
N ASN A 320 8.44 7.00 46.52
CA ASN A 320 8.65 6.20 45.32
C ASN A 320 8.58 4.68 45.61
N THR A 321 8.01 4.27 46.75
CA THR A 321 8.06 2.87 47.20
C THR A 321 6.66 2.30 47.31
N TYR A 322 6.49 1.05 46.88
CA TYR A 322 5.24 0.31 46.87
C TYR A 322 5.43 -1.03 47.56
N ASP A 323 4.55 -1.36 48.49
CA ASP A 323 4.46 -2.69 49.09
C ASP A 323 3.60 -3.55 48.16
N VAL A 324 4.20 -4.60 47.60
CA VAL A 324 3.57 -5.51 46.63
C VAL A 324 3.34 -6.87 47.30
N ASN A 325 2.13 -7.38 47.13
CA ASN A 325 1.71 -8.69 47.63
C ASN A 325 1.11 -9.51 46.49
N MET A 326 1.69 -10.66 46.20
CA MET A 326 1.28 -11.57 45.12
C MET A 326 0.81 -12.88 45.75
N ASP A 327 -0.43 -13.28 45.55
CA ASP A 327 -1.03 -14.43 46.29
C ASP A 327 -1.74 -15.46 45.40
N ASP A 328 -2.12 -15.10 44.16
CA ASP A 328 -2.97 -15.94 43.29
C ASP A 328 -2.20 -16.46 42.06
N GLY A 329 -1.30 -17.42 42.27
CA GLY A 329 -0.55 -18.12 41.21
C GLY A 329 -1.40 -19.15 40.46
N ALA A 330 -1.29 -19.17 39.12
CA ALA A 330 -1.96 -20.16 38.28
C ALA A 330 -1.14 -20.49 37.02
N ILE A 331 -1.15 -21.76 36.64
CA ILE A 331 -0.64 -22.27 35.37
C ILE A 331 -1.81 -22.42 34.39
N LEU A 332 -1.78 -21.66 33.29
CA LEU A 332 -2.81 -21.61 32.26
C LEU A 332 -2.37 -22.43 31.04
N ALA A 333 -3.11 -23.47 30.69
CA ALA A 333 -2.94 -24.24 29.46
C ALA A 333 -4.24 -24.16 28.64
N GLY A 334 -4.27 -23.29 27.63
CA GLY A 334 -5.49 -23.01 26.88
C GLY A 334 -6.60 -22.41 27.75
N GLN A 335 -7.74 -23.11 27.87
CA GLN A 335 -8.87 -22.69 28.72
C GLN A 335 -8.79 -23.24 30.15
N PHE A 336 -7.82 -24.12 30.46
CA PHE A 336 -7.68 -24.75 31.76
C PHE A 336 -6.63 -24.02 32.61
N GLY A 337 -6.99 -23.70 33.86
CA GLY A 337 -6.09 -23.07 34.84
C GLY A 337 -5.90 -23.98 36.05
N LEU A 338 -4.65 -24.33 36.36
CA LEU A 338 -4.25 -25.05 37.57
C LEU A 338 -3.76 -24.03 38.61
N PRO A 339 -4.42 -23.91 39.77
CA PRO A 339 -3.93 -23.03 40.83
C PRO A 339 -2.61 -23.57 41.40
N VAL A 340 -1.70 -22.66 41.75
CA VAL A 340 -0.43 -22.96 42.38
C VAL A 340 -0.32 -22.12 43.65
N GLU A 341 -0.12 -22.78 44.79
CA GLU A 341 0.09 -22.10 46.08
C GLU A 341 1.47 -21.41 46.08
N LEU A 342 1.49 -20.15 45.65
CA LEU A 342 2.67 -19.29 45.62
C LEU A 342 2.26 -17.93 46.18
N GLY A 343 2.98 -17.47 47.20
CA GLY A 343 2.78 -16.17 47.84
C GLY A 343 4.11 -15.42 47.93
N SER A 344 4.17 -14.18 47.48
CA SER A 344 5.37 -13.33 47.60
C SER A 344 5.02 -11.91 48.06
N LYS A 345 5.77 -11.42 49.05
CA LYS A 345 5.66 -10.06 49.58
C LYS A 345 6.99 -9.35 49.44
N PHE A 346 7.02 -8.23 48.73
CA PHE A 346 8.23 -7.46 48.53
C PHE A 346 7.98 -5.97 48.37
N LYS A 347 9.02 -5.18 48.55
CA LYS A 347 9.00 -3.73 48.29
C LYS A 347 9.53 -3.45 46.89
N LEU A 348 8.82 -2.62 46.15
CA LEU A 348 9.18 -2.13 44.83
C LEU A 348 9.47 -0.63 44.92
N GLU A 349 10.69 -0.24 44.65
CA GLU A 349 11.13 1.17 44.57
C GLU A 349 11.15 1.62 43.09
N LEU A 350 10.45 2.70 42.77
CA LEU A 350 10.39 3.30 41.44
C LEU A 350 11.49 4.36 41.28
N LEU A 351 12.51 4.02 40.49
CA LEU A 351 13.67 4.89 40.28
C LEU A 351 13.43 5.90 39.15
N TYR A 352 12.70 5.50 38.10
CA TYR A 352 12.37 6.35 36.97
C TYR A 352 11.14 5.85 36.22
N THR A 353 10.31 6.76 35.71
CA THR A 353 9.32 6.46 34.67
C THR A 353 8.99 7.68 33.83
N ASP A 354 8.75 7.48 32.54
CA ASP A 354 8.36 8.53 31.58
C ASP A 354 7.18 8.10 30.67
N GLY A 355 6.44 7.07 31.08
CA GLY A 355 5.37 6.47 30.29
C GLY A 355 5.85 5.61 29.12
N LYS A 356 7.16 5.49 28.87
CA LYS A 356 7.74 4.58 27.86
C LYS A 356 8.67 3.55 28.49
N ILE A 357 9.55 4.00 29.37
CA ILE A 357 10.46 3.17 30.15
C ILE A 357 10.14 3.32 31.63
N ARG A 358 10.33 2.24 32.37
CA ARG A 358 10.25 2.22 33.82
C ARG A 358 11.44 1.47 34.39
N ILE A 359 12.15 2.11 35.30
CA ILE A 359 13.27 1.51 36.03
C ILE A 359 12.83 1.36 37.49
N THR A 360 12.83 0.13 37.97
CA THR A 360 12.44 -0.22 39.33
C THR A 360 13.52 -1.01 40.02
N ARG A 361 13.58 -0.89 41.35
CA ARG A 361 14.38 -1.74 42.21
C ARG A 361 13.45 -2.60 43.06
N GLY A 362 13.50 -3.91 42.89
CA GLY A 362 12.65 -4.86 43.61
C GLY A 362 13.33 -5.46 44.83
N TYR A 363 12.91 -6.67 45.20
CA TYR A 363 13.50 -7.45 46.28
C TYR A 363 15.01 -7.65 46.08
N ASN A 364 15.78 -7.79 47.17
CA ASN A 364 17.24 -7.97 47.14
C ASN A 364 18.03 -6.91 46.34
N ARG A 365 17.47 -5.71 46.15
CA ARG A 365 18.08 -4.61 45.38
C ARG A 365 18.29 -4.90 43.89
N ILE A 366 17.55 -5.87 43.34
CA ILE A 366 17.60 -6.18 41.91
C ILE A 366 17.00 -5.02 41.13
N LEU A 367 17.73 -4.54 40.13
CA LEU A 367 17.26 -3.52 39.19
C LEU A 367 16.53 -4.20 38.04
N PHE A 368 15.41 -3.61 37.64
CA PHE A 368 14.61 -4.05 36.52
C PHE A 368 14.36 -2.89 35.57
N VAL A 369 14.52 -3.14 34.28
CA VAL A 369 14.16 -2.21 33.21
C VAL A 369 12.95 -2.78 32.47
N HIS A 370 11.89 -1.98 32.39
CA HIS A 370 10.64 -2.33 31.72
C HIS A 370 10.31 -1.32 30.61
N ILE A 371 9.66 -1.80 29.55
CA ILE A 371 9.09 -1.00 28.47
C ILE A 371 7.57 -1.15 28.45
N ARG A 372 6.86 -0.05 28.24
CA ARG A 372 5.40 -0.02 28.13
C ARG A 372 4.90 -0.58 26.79
N THR A 373 3.85 -1.39 26.79
CA THR A 373 3.30 -2.09 25.60
C THR A 373 1.83 -1.76 25.26
N ASP A 374 1.09 -1.09 26.15
CA ASP A 374 -0.36 -0.80 26.01
C ASP A 374 -0.72 0.54 25.34
N GLY A 375 0.26 1.40 25.05
CA GLY A 375 0.04 2.77 24.54
C GLY A 375 0.61 3.02 23.14
N SER A 376 -0.29 3.14 22.16
CA SER A 376 -0.08 3.47 20.73
C SER A 376 0.48 2.36 19.83
N GLN A 377 -0.32 2.01 18.81
CA GLN A 377 0.17 1.49 17.53
C GLN A 377 1.01 2.57 16.79
N GLN A 378 2.01 3.14 17.45
CA GLN A 378 3.20 3.63 16.76
C GLN A 378 4.09 2.41 16.52
N LYS A 379 4.10 1.95 15.27
CA LYS A 379 5.15 1.08 14.74
C LYS A 379 6.51 1.74 14.98
N TYR A 380 7.15 1.43 16.11
CA TYR A 380 8.59 1.53 16.27
C TYR A 380 9.20 0.24 15.74
N ASN A 381 9.76 0.31 14.54
CA ASN A 381 10.42 -0.78 13.83
C ASN A 381 11.76 -1.24 14.48
N GLY A 382 12.11 -0.80 15.69
CA GLY A 382 13.33 -1.26 16.39
C GLY A 382 13.10 -2.43 17.36
N MET A 383 11.83 -2.77 17.65
CA MET A 383 11.52 -3.77 18.68
C MET A 383 11.54 -5.22 18.15
N ASN A 384 11.46 -5.40 16.82
CA ASN A 384 11.57 -6.72 16.19
C ASN A 384 13.01 -7.21 16.09
N GLU A 385 13.99 -6.32 15.86
CA GLU A 385 15.43 -6.69 15.87
C GLU A 385 15.90 -7.14 17.26
N ILE A 386 15.47 -6.45 18.33
CA ILE A 386 15.85 -6.82 19.70
C ILE A 386 15.21 -8.15 20.13
N LEU A 387 13.98 -8.44 19.66
CA LEU A 387 13.27 -9.68 19.93
C LEU A 387 13.78 -10.87 19.09
N GLU A 388 14.31 -10.63 17.89
CA GLU A 388 15.02 -11.63 17.10
C GLU A 388 16.40 -11.93 17.71
N ILE A 389 17.16 -10.91 18.12
CA ILE A 389 18.48 -11.09 18.74
C ILE A 389 18.40 -11.82 20.08
N THR A 390 17.39 -11.52 20.92
CA THR A 390 17.17 -12.28 22.18
C THR A 390 16.75 -13.72 21.91
N LYS A 391 15.90 -13.98 20.91
CA LYS A 391 15.54 -15.36 20.51
C LYS A 391 16.70 -16.14 19.92
N GLU A 392 17.59 -15.48 19.19
CA GLU A 392 18.78 -16.08 18.57
C GLU A 392 19.88 -16.37 19.61
N LEU A 393 19.93 -15.60 20.71
CA LEU A 393 20.82 -15.83 21.86
C LEU A 393 20.28 -16.90 22.82
N SER A 394 18.97 -16.98 23.06
CA SER A 394 18.36 -18.05 23.85
C SER A 394 18.51 -19.44 23.20
N PHE A 395 18.57 -19.50 21.86
CA PHE A 395 18.75 -20.75 21.13
C PHE A 395 20.21 -21.24 21.15
N LYS A 396 21.19 -20.31 21.17
CA LYS A 396 22.63 -20.66 21.20
C LYS A 396 23.17 -21.09 22.56
N ILE A 397 22.43 -20.85 23.65
CA ILE A 397 22.81 -21.28 25.01
C ILE A 397 22.36 -22.73 25.30
N MET A 398 21.48 -23.32 24.48
CA MET A 398 20.95 -24.68 24.68
C MET A 398 21.66 -25.78 23.87
N GLU A 399 22.55 -25.45 22.94
CA GLU A 399 23.30 -26.45 22.12
C GLU A 399 24.75 -26.69 22.57
N GLY A 400 25.11 -26.25 23.77
CA GLY A 400 26.45 -26.44 24.35
C GLY A 400 26.49 -27.52 25.42
N ASN A 401 26.13 -28.77 25.11
CA ASN A 401 26.56 -29.95 25.89
C ASN A 401 26.07 -31.26 25.25
N GLN A 402 26.92 -31.91 24.45
CA GLN A 402 27.31 -33.32 24.62
C GLN A 402 28.32 -33.73 23.55
N CYS A 403 29.48 -34.20 24.02
CA CYS A 403 30.58 -34.73 23.25
C CYS A 403 30.59 -36.28 23.38
N GLU A 404 31.05 -36.91 22.30
CA GLU A 404 31.80 -38.18 22.21
C GLU A 404 31.14 -39.57 21.97
N SER A 405 31.80 -40.24 21.01
CA SER A 405 31.87 -41.66 20.63
C SER A 405 30.69 -42.20 19.79
N SER A 406 30.88 -42.95 18.70
CA SER A 406 32.02 -43.72 18.19
C SER A 406 31.87 -44.00 16.68
N THR A 407 33.01 -44.26 16.04
CA THR A 407 33.29 -44.61 14.64
C THR A 407 32.67 -45.91 14.14
N VAL A 408 32.20 -45.97 12.88
CA VAL A 408 32.51 -47.01 11.86
C VAL A 408 32.32 -46.40 10.45
N ALA A 409 33.22 -46.77 9.53
CA ALA A 409 33.40 -46.24 8.18
C ALA A 409 32.63 -46.99 7.06
N GLU A 410 32.63 -46.32 5.90
CA GLU A 410 32.60 -46.81 4.50
C GLU A 410 31.30 -46.75 3.65
N ASN A 411 31.41 -45.85 2.64
CA ASN A 411 31.13 -45.99 1.20
C ASN A 411 29.68 -45.98 0.65
N GLY A 412 29.43 -45.01 -0.25
CA GLY A 412 28.46 -45.16 -1.34
C GLY A 412 27.78 -43.87 -1.80
N ASN A 413 28.14 -43.41 -3.00
CA ASN A 413 27.58 -42.28 -3.77
C ASN A 413 26.04 -42.16 -3.80
N GLU A 414 25.52 -40.94 -3.64
CA GLU A 414 24.57 -40.24 -4.53
C GLU A 414 24.09 -38.95 -3.84
N ALA A 415 24.14 -37.81 -4.53
CA ALA A 415 23.65 -36.53 -4.02
C ALA A 415 22.11 -36.50 -4.11
N PRO A 416 21.36 -36.26 -3.01
CA PRO A 416 19.92 -36.14 -3.10
C PRO A 416 19.52 -34.69 -3.45
N ASP A 417 18.65 -34.58 -4.44
CA ASP A 417 17.83 -33.40 -4.72
C ASP A 417 17.25 -32.81 -3.43
N ALA A 418 17.20 -31.48 -3.36
CA ALA A 418 16.54 -30.77 -2.26
C ALA A 418 15.02 -31.02 -2.30
N VAL A 419 14.59 -32.10 -1.66
CA VAL A 419 13.18 -32.42 -1.43
C VAL A 419 12.60 -31.36 -0.50
N VAL A 420 11.73 -30.50 -1.03
CA VAL A 420 10.89 -29.61 -0.22
C VAL A 420 9.84 -30.48 0.49
N ASP A 421 9.86 -30.46 1.83
CA ASP A 421 9.05 -31.34 2.68
C ASP A 421 7.54 -31.09 2.51
N VAL A 422 6.83 -32.00 1.84
CA VAL A 422 5.39 -31.90 1.57
C VAL A 422 4.62 -32.11 2.87
N LYS A 423 3.67 -31.21 3.18
CA LYS A 423 2.85 -31.32 4.39
C LYS A 423 2.04 -32.61 4.38
N LYS A 424 2.33 -33.50 5.34
CA LYS A 424 1.65 -34.80 5.47
C LYS A 424 0.21 -34.64 5.94
N ARG A 425 -0.05 -33.72 6.87
CA ARG A 425 -1.37 -33.51 7.48
C ARG A 425 -1.88 -32.10 7.26
N CYS A 426 -3.21 -31.93 7.20
CA CYS A 426 -3.81 -30.61 7.01
C CYS A 426 -3.55 -29.66 8.19
N TRP A 427 -3.29 -30.21 9.37
CA TRP A 427 -3.07 -29.46 10.61
C TRP A 427 -1.75 -28.69 10.63
N ASP A 428 -0.77 -29.17 9.86
CA ASP A 428 0.54 -28.55 9.67
C ASP A 428 0.50 -27.35 8.70
N GLN A 429 -0.68 -27.11 8.11
CA GLN A 429 -0.95 -26.01 7.20
C GLN A 429 -1.70 -24.87 7.89
N ARG A 430 -1.34 -23.63 7.55
CA ARG A 430 -2.07 -22.44 8.02
C ARG A 430 -3.48 -22.34 7.44
N GLU A 431 -4.33 -21.57 8.10
CA GLU A 431 -5.65 -21.21 7.55
C GLU A 431 -5.50 -20.41 6.25
N ALA A 432 -6.42 -20.64 5.31
CA ALA A 432 -6.49 -19.86 4.08
C ALA A 432 -6.99 -18.45 4.41
N LEU A 433 -6.28 -17.44 3.94
CA LEU A 433 -6.78 -16.08 4.00
C LEU A 433 -7.84 -15.90 2.91
N PRO A 434 -8.81 -14.99 3.08
CA PRO A 434 -9.81 -14.72 2.05
C PRO A 434 -9.15 -14.51 0.68
N GLY A 435 -9.68 -15.13 -0.38
CA GLY A 435 -9.16 -15.03 -1.76
C GLY A 435 -7.84 -15.75 -2.06
N GLU A 436 -7.24 -16.45 -1.09
CA GLU A 436 -6.20 -17.43 -1.38
C GLU A 436 -6.82 -18.73 -1.93
N PRO A 437 -6.06 -19.63 -2.56
CA PRO A 437 -6.53 -21.00 -2.76
C PRO A 437 -6.93 -21.63 -1.43
N HIS A 438 -8.11 -22.24 -1.38
CA HIS A 438 -8.59 -22.95 -0.20
C HIS A 438 -8.60 -24.44 -0.52
N CYS A 439 -8.10 -25.24 0.41
CA CYS A 439 -8.19 -26.67 0.30
C CYS A 439 -9.67 -27.08 0.23
N VAL A 440 -10.07 -27.75 -0.85
CA VAL A 440 -11.47 -28.18 -1.07
C VAL A 440 -11.97 -29.18 -0.03
N ILE A 441 -11.06 -29.76 0.78
CA ILE A 441 -11.39 -30.71 1.84
C ILE A 441 -11.54 -30.04 3.20
N CYS A 442 -10.58 -29.22 3.61
CA CYS A 442 -10.52 -28.69 4.97
C CYS A 442 -10.61 -27.16 5.07
N GLY A 443 -10.65 -26.44 3.95
CA GLY A 443 -10.74 -24.98 3.91
C GLY A 443 -9.45 -24.22 4.23
N ARG A 444 -8.38 -24.90 4.68
CA ARG A 444 -7.06 -24.32 4.94
C ARG A 444 -6.33 -23.90 3.66
N TYR A 445 -5.18 -23.23 3.76
CA TYR A 445 -4.46 -22.76 2.59
C TYR A 445 -4.15 -23.90 1.61
N GLY A 446 -4.69 -23.80 0.40
CA GLY A 446 -4.50 -24.75 -0.69
C GLY A 446 -3.11 -24.60 -1.28
N GLU A 447 -2.11 -25.14 -0.59
CA GLU A 447 -0.70 -25.02 -0.98
C GLU A 447 -0.38 -25.78 -2.28
N TYR A 448 -1.09 -26.89 -2.53
CA TYR A 448 -0.88 -27.77 -3.67
C TYR A 448 -2.15 -27.84 -4.52
N ILE A 449 -2.03 -28.25 -5.79
CA ILE A 449 -3.19 -28.58 -6.63
C ILE A 449 -3.20 -30.09 -6.82
N CYS A 450 -4.34 -30.73 -6.62
CA CYS A 450 -4.50 -32.16 -6.85
C CYS A 450 -4.43 -32.45 -8.35
N ASP A 451 -3.41 -33.16 -8.82
CA ASP A 451 -3.22 -33.40 -10.25
C ASP A 451 -4.38 -34.15 -10.92
N GLU A 452 -5.07 -34.99 -10.16
CA GLU A 452 -6.18 -35.80 -10.69
C GLU A 452 -7.53 -35.06 -10.70
N THR A 453 -7.71 -33.99 -9.92
CA THR A 453 -9.01 -33.29 -9.80
C THR A 453 -8.95 -31.78 -10.09
N ASP A 454 -7.74 -31.23 -10.19
CA ASP A 454 -7.43 -29.82 -10.38
C ASP A 454 -7.90 -28.88 -9.24
N ASP A 455 -8.19 -29.46 -8.08
CA ASP A 455 -8.62 -28.71 -6.90
C ASP A 455 -7.44 -28.33 -6.00
N ASP A 456 -7.55 -27.16 -5.37
CA ASP A 456 -6.63 -26.69 -4.34
C ASP A 456 -6.69 -27.63 -3.11
N ILE A 457 -5.53 -28.07 -2.60
CA ILE A 457 -5.37 -28.98 -1.46
C ILE A 457 -4.19 -28.56 -0.56
N CYS A 458 -4.32 -28.79 0.75
CA CYS A 458 -3.32 -28.31 1.72
C CYS A 458 -2.27 -29.36 2.15
N SER A 459 -2.50 -30.65 1.86
CA SER A 459 -1.70 -31.76 2.39
C SER A 459 -1.98 -33.07 1.63
N LEU A 460 -1.09 -34.06 1.80
CA LEU A 460 -1.28 -35.42 1.25
C LEU A 460 -2.54 -36.09 1.81
N GLU A 461 -2.88 -35.86 3.08
CA GLU A 461 -4.11 -36.36 3.71
C GLU A 461 -5.37 -35.80 3.03
N CYS A 462 -5.39 -34.50 2.74
CA CYS A 462 -6.49 -33.89 2.00
C CYS A 462 -6.54 -34.37 0.55
N LYS A 463 -5.39 -34.58 -0.11
CA LYS A 463 -5.33 -35.20 -1.43
C LYS A 463 -6.04 -36.55 -1.44
N GLN A 464 -5.66 -37.46 -0.53
CA GLN A 464 -6.25 -38.79 -0.44
C GLN A 464 -7.75 -38.75 -0.16
N THR A 465 -8.18 -37.83 0.72
CA THR A 465 -9.60 -37.65 1.06
C THR A 465 -10.42 -37.19 -0.14
N LEU A 466 -9.87 -36.28 -0.94
CA LEU A 466 -10.50 -35.78 -2.17
C LEU A 466 -10.65 -36.87 -3.22
N LEU A 467 -9.58 -37.62 -3.49
CA LEU A 467 -9.61 -38.73 -4.44
C LEU A 467 -10.65 -39.79 -4.03
N CYS A 468 -10.75 -40.10 -2.74
CA CYS A 468 -11.78 -40.99 -2.20
C CYS A 468 -13.21 -40.42 -2.37
N ARG A 469 -13.43 -39.11 -2.24
CA ARG A 469 -14.74 -38.47 -2.48
C ARG A 469 -15.11 -38.53 -3.96
N VAL A 470 -14.17 -38.23 -4.85
CA VAL A 470 -14.40 -38.25 -6.30
C VAL A 470 -14.72 -39.67 -6.77
N ALA A 471 -13.99 -40.69 -6.28
CA ALA A 471 -14.28 -42.10 -6.57
C ALA A 471 -15.68 -42.54 -6.11
N ARG A 472 -16.22 -41.94 -5.04
CA ARG A 472 -17.58 -42.24 -4.52
C ARG A 472 -18.70 -41.46 -5.22
N SER A 473 -18.37 -40.35 -5.88
CA SER A 473 -19.35 -39.41 -6.47
C SER A 473 -19.75 -39.78 -7.90
N GLN A 474 -19.14 -40.80 -8.50
CA GLN A 474 -19.47 -41.29 -9.85
C GLN A 474 -20.69 -42.25 -9.88
N ALA A 475 -21.58 -42.20 -8.87
CA ALA A 475 -22.88 -42.84 -8.91
C ALA A 475 -23.97 -41.83 -9.33
N PRO A 476 -24.89 -42.17 -10.26
CA PRO A 476 -25.74 -41.18 -10.93
C PRO A 476 -26.92 -40.72 -10.05
N VAL A 477 -27.12 -39.40 -9.93
CA VAL A 477 -28.33 -38.81 -9.30
C VAL A 477 -28.82 -37.60 -10.12
N GLY A 478 -30.13 -37.59 -10.41
CA GLY A 478 -30.80 -36.71 -11.38
C GLY A 478 -31.10 -35.27 -10.92
N LEU A 479 -31.41 -34.42 -11.91
CA LEU A 479 -31.64 -32.97 -11.77
C LEU A 479 -33.03 -32.61 -11.21
N PRO A 480 -33.15 -31.52 -10.41
CA PRO A 480 -34.42 -30.89 -10.06
C PRO A 480 -34.84 -29.79 -11.07
N PRO A 481 -36.14 -29.42 -11.11
CA PRO A 481 -36.76 -28.71 -12.23
C PRO A 481 -36.61 -27.18 -12.16
N SER A 482 -36.50 -26.55 -13.33
CA SER A 482 -36.39 -25.11 -13.55
C SER A 482 -37.76 -24.40 -13.54
N THR A 483 -37.85 -23.27 -12.85
CA THR A 483 -39.03 -22.40 -12.76
C THR A 483 -38.94 -21.25 -13.78
N ARG A 484 -39.91 -21.14 -14.70
CA ARG A 484 -40.02 -20.06 -15.71
C ARG A 484 -40.78 -18.84 -15.19
N LEU A 485 -40.36 -17.64 -15.61
CA LEU A 485 -41.12 -16.38 -15.53
C LEU A 485 -40.97 -15.57 -16.85
N PRO A 486 -41.87 -14.60 -17.14
CA PRO A 486 -42.53 -14.49 -18.43
C PRO A 486 -42.01 -13.40 -19.39
N THR A 487 -42.36 -13.60 -20.65
CA THR A 487 -42.00 -12.87 -21.87
C THR A 487 -42.80 -11.57 -22.11
N ALA A 488 -42.08 -10.49 -22.43
CA ALA A 488 -42.42 -9.37 -23.33
C ALA A 488 -41.16 -8.43 -23.32
N ASP A 489 -40.55 -7.92 -24.39
CA ASP A 489 -41.00 -7.57 -25.74
C ASP A 489 -39.87 -7.80 -26.79
N GLU A 490 -40.30 -8.03 -28.05
CA GLU A 490 -39.53 -8.06 -29.31
C GLU A 490 -38.23 -8.89 -29.35
N CYS A 491 -38.40 -10.21 -29.35
CA CYS A 491 -37.33 -11.18 -29.63
C CYS A 491 -36.79 -11.06 -31.07
N PHE A 492 -35.53 -10.65 -31.21
CA PHE A 492 -34.68 -10.99 -32.36
C PHE A 492 -33.95 -12.33 -32.18
N TYR A 493 -34.28 -13.07 -31.13
CA TYR A 493 -33.64 -14.33 -30.77
C TYR A 493 -34.65 -15.45 -31.02
N VAL A 494 -34.38 -16.25 -32.05
CA VAL A 494 -35.12 -17.48 -32.29
C VAL A 494 -34.74 -18.45 -31.16
N ARG A 495 -35.70 -18.78 -30.28
CA ARG A 495 -35.60 -20.01 -29.49
C ARG A 495 -35.74 -21.17 -30.46
N GLU A 496 -34.67 -21.94 -30.62
CA GLU A 496 -34.66 -23.15 -31.44
C GLU A 496 -35.68 -24.14 -30.87
N ASN A 497 -36.86 -24.22 -31.49
CA ASN A 497 -37.67 -25.43 -31.45
C ASN A 497 -37.17 -26.32 -32.58
N ASP A 498 -36.76 -27.53 -32.19
CA ASP A 498 -36.64 -28.74 -33.01
C ASP A 498 -36.66 -28.55 -34.53
N GLU A 499 -35.49 -28.38 -35.14
CA GLU A 499 -35.09 -29.07 -36.37
C GLU A 499 -33.63 -28.74 -36.72
N LYS A 500 -32.90 -29.77 -37.19
CA LYS A 500 -31.46 -29.77 -37.49
C LYS A 500 -31.05 -28.61 -38.43
N PHE A 501 -30.63 -27.47 -37.88
CA PHE A 501 -29.93 -26.45 -38.64
C PHE A 501 -28.44 -26.82 -38.73
N ASN A 502 -28.03 -27.37 -39.87
CA ASN A 502 -26.62 -27.47 -40.22
C ASN A 502 -25.95 -26.10 -40.11
N SER A 503 -24.71 -26.09 -39.61
CA SER A 503 -23.78 -24.97 -39.52
C SER A 503 -23.63 -24.17 -40.82
N GLN A 504 -24.57 -23.28 -41.13
CA GLN A 504 -24.43 -22.32 -42.23
C GLN A 504 -23.88 -21.00 -41.68
N SER A 505 -22.66 -20.67 -42.09
CA SER A 505 -22.07 -19.35 -41.92
C SER A 505 -23.02 -18.29 -42.48
N LEU A 506 -23.25 -17.21 -41.71
CA LEU A 506 -24.00 -16.04 -42.19
C LEU A 506 -23.45 -15.57 -43.54
N THR A 507 -24.32 -15.16 -44.47
CA THR A 507 -23.86 -14.53 -45.72
C THR A 507 -23.17 -13.19 -45.42
N ASN A 508 -22.35 -12.69 -46.35
CA ASN A 508 -21.66 -11.40 -46.17
C ASN A 508 -22.65 -10.25 -45.90
N ASP A 509 -23.79 -10.24 -46.59
CA ASP A 509 -24.83 -9.21 -46.41
C ASP A 509 -25.52 -9.32 -45.04
N GLN A 510 -25.84 -10.54 -44.58
CA GLN A 510 -26.42 -10.78 -43.26
C GLN A 510 -25.43 -10.40 -42.14
N THR A 511 -24.15 -10.72 -42.32
CA THR A 511 -23.07 -10.36 -41.40
C THR A 511 -22.96 -8.85 -41.25
N GLU A 512 -22.96 -8.11 -42.35
CA GLU A 512 -22.85 -6.65 -42.34
C GLU A 512 -24.12 -5.97 -41.79
N LEU A 513 -25.29 -6.56 -42.03
CA LEU A 513 -26.54 -6.10 -41.42
C LEU A 513 -26.53 -6.30 -39.90
N LEU A 514 -26.09 -7.46 -39.43
CA LEU A 514 -25.98 -7.78 -38.00
C LEU A 514 -24.99 -6.84 -37.30
N ARG A 515 -23.81 -6.63 -37.90
CA ARG A 515 -22.80 -5.68 -37.42
C ARG A 515 -23.36 -4.27 -37.30
N ARG A 516 -24.02 -3.76 -38.35
CA ARG A 516 -24.66 -2.43 -38.32
C ARG A 516 -25.71 -2.31 -37.22
N LYS A 517 -26.57 -3.32 -37.06
CA LYS A 517 -27.66 -3.30 -36.06
C LYS A 517 -27.13 -3.32 -34.63
N LEU A 518 -26.12 -4.16 -34.36
CA LEU A 518 -25.49 -4.29 -33.05
C LEU A 518 -24.37 -3.26 -32.82
N LYS A 519 -24.14 -2.36 -33.78
CA LYS A 519 -23.08 -1.33 -33.76
C LYS A 519 -21.69 -1.92 -33.54
N ILE A 520 -21.44 -3.07 -34.15
CA ILE A 520 -20.13 -3.72 -34.18
C ILE A 520 -19.39 -3.17 -35.40
N ASN A 521 -18.32 -2.44 -35.15
CA ASN A 521 -17.41 -1.94 -36.18
C ASN A 521 -16.14 -2.78 -36.17
N VAL A 522 -15.78 -3.36 -37.31
CA VAL A 522 -14.60 -4.20 -37.46
C VAL A 522 -13.65 -3.54 -38.46
N ARG A 523 -12.37 -3.46 -38.12
CA ARG A 523 -11.30 -3.05 -39.03
C ARG A 523 -10.20 -4.10 -39.02
N GLY A 524 -9.82 -4.63 -40.18
CA GLY A 524 -8.81 -5.67 -40.31
C GLY A 524 -9.22 -6.69 -41.35
N ASP A 525 -8.25 -7.46 -41.84
CA ASP A 525 -8.44 -8.39 -42.94
C ASP A 525 -8.91 -9.76 -42.44
N LEU A 526 -9.81 -10.39 -43.20
CA LEU A 526 -10.26 -11.78 -42.98
C LEU A 526 -10.79 -12.04 -41.56
N VAL A 527 -11.72 -11.21 -41.09
CA VAL A 527 -12.34 -11.36 -39.77
C VAL A 527 -13.59 -12.25 -39.87
N PRO A 528 -13.69 -13.34 -39.07
CA PRO A 528 -14.86 -14.22 -39.07
C PRO A 528 -16.18 -13.49 -38.81
N ALA A 529 -17.29 -14.05 -39.30
CA ALA A 529 -18.63 -13.55 -39.00
C ALA A 529 -18.93 -13.65 -37.49
N PRO A 530 -19.76 -12.75 -36.92
CA PRO A 530 -20.20 -12.86 -35.54
C PRO A 530 -20.98 -14.16 -35.31
N VAL A 531 -20.73 -14.85 -34.20
CA VAL A 531 -21.53 -16.01 -33.78
C VAL A 531 -22.82 -15.56 -33.12
N LEU A 532 -23.90 -16.34 -33.28
CA LEU A 532 -25.19 -16.07 -32.65
C LEU A 532 -25.38 -16.85 -31.34
N SER A 533 -24.66 -17.96 -31.17
CA SER A 533 -24.70 -18.83 -29.99
C SER A 533 -23.29 -19.28 -29.64
N PHE A 534 -23.03 -19.59 -28.35
CA PHE A 534 -21.77 -20.18 -27.91
C PHE A 534 -21.53 -21.56 -28.53
N ASN A 535 -22.58 -22.33 -28.83
CA ASN A 535 -22.47 -23.65 -29.47
C ASN A 535 -21.89 -23.58 -30.89
N SER A 536 -21.94 -22.40 -31.52
CA SER A 536 -21.32 -22.16 -32.83
C SER A 536 -19.80 -21.90 -32.73
N CYS A 537 -19.28 -21.68 -31.52
CA CYS A 537 -17.85 -21.62 -31.26
C CYS A 537 -17.35 -23.06 -31.13
N ASN A 538 -16.45 -23.50 -32.00
CA ASN A 538 -15.86 -24.84 -31.96
C ASN A 538 -14.94 -25.02 -30.72
N VAL A 539 -15.54 -25.11 -29.53
CA VAL A 539 -14.87 -25.20 -28.23
C VAL A 539 -15.28 -26.50 -27.52
N PRO A 540 -14.52 -26.98 -26.52
CA PRO A 540 -14.83 -28.23 -25.82
C PRO A 540 -16.25 -28.23 -25.24
N GLN A 541 -16.97 -29.36 -25.35
CA GLN A 541 -18.35 -29.46 -24.84
C GLN A 541 -18.44 -29.10 -23.35
N LYS A 542 -17.47 -29.53 -22.55
CA LYS A 542 -17.43 -29.19 -21.12
C LYS A 542 -17.33 -27.70 -20.85
N LEU A 543 -16.66 -26.94 -21.73
CA LEU A 543 -16.61 -25.48 -21.64
C LEU A 543 -17.97 -24.86 -21.96
N LEU A 544 -18.71 -25.39 -22.95
CA LEU A 544 -20.08 -24.96 -23.25
C LEU A 544 -21.01 -25.18 -22.04
N ASP A 545 -20.95 -26.35 -21.43
CA ASP A 545 -21.76 -26.67 -20.24
C ASP A 545 -21.45 -25.71 -19.09
N ASN A 546 -20.18 -25.35 -18.90
CA ASN A 546 -19.77 -24.39 -17.87
C ASN A 546 -20.19 -22.95 -18.18
N ILE A 547 -20.18 -22.54 -19.46
CA ILE A 547 -20.69 -21.24 -19.92
C ILE A 547 -22.19 -21.14 -19.60
N GLU A 548 -22.97 -22.17 -19.91
CA GLU A 548 -24.40 -22.24 -19.60
C GLU A 548 -24.65 -22.23 -18.08
N ALA A 549 -23.92 -23.06 -17.32
CA ALA A 549 -24.03 -23.12 -15.86
C ALA A 549 -23.62 -21.82 -15.16
N ALA A 550 -22.72 -21.03 -15.77
CA ALA A 550 -22.35 -19.70 -15.32
C ALA A 550 -23.39 -18.62 -15.64
N GLY A 551 -24.48 -18.97 -16.33
CA GLY A 551 -25.59 -18.06 -16.67
C GLY A 551 -25.39 -17.29 -17.98
N TYR A 552 -24.45 -17.69 -18.84
CA TYR A 552 -24.26 -17.10 -20.15
C TYR A 552 -25.16 -17.79 -21.18
N GLU A 553 -26.43 -17.37 -21.26
CA GLU A 553 -27.39 -17.95 -22.21
C GLU A 553 -27.05 -17.59 -23.66
N MET A 554 -26.68 -16.33 -23.92
CA MET A 554 -26.41 -15.81 -25.27
C MET A 554 -25.17 -14.91 -25.29
N PRO A 555 -24.35 -14.94 -26.35
CA PRO A 555 -23.17 -14.09 -26.45
C PRO A 555 -23.56 -12.60 -26.62
N THR A 556 -22.90 -11.72 -25.87
CA THR A 556 -23.04 -10.27 -26.04
C THR A 556 -22.42 -9.80 -27.37
N PRO A 557 -22.78 -8.63 -27.93
CA PRO A 557 -22.24 -8.18 -29.22
C PRO A 557 -20.71 -8.16 -29.32
N VAL A 558 -20.00 -7.89 -28.22
CA VAL A 558 -18.53 -7.97 -28.21
C VAL A 558 -18.06 -9.42 -28.23
N GLN A 559 -18.71 -10.33 -27.50
CA GLN A 559 -18.41 -11.77 -27.50
C GLN A 559 -18.69 -12.39 -28.87
N MET A 560 -19.82 -12.05 -29.50
CA MET A 560 -20.23 -12.52 -30.82
C MET A 560 -19.14 -12.33 -31.85
N GLN A 561 -18.42 -11.20 -31.83
CA GLN A 561 -17.39 -10.89 -32.81
C GLN A 561 -15.97 -11.23 -32.33
N ALA A 562 -15.65 -11.02 -31.06
CA ALA A 562 -14.29 -11.18 -30.54
C ALA A 562 -13.91 -12.66 -30.32
N ILE A 563 -14.84 -13.51 -29.83
CA ILE A 563 -14.58 -14.93 -29.59
C ILE A 563 -14.16 -15.66 -30.88
N PRO A 564 -14.95 -15.64 -31.97
CA PRO A 564 -14.56 -16.35 -33.19
C PRO A 564 -13.28 -15.79 -33.81
N ALA A 565 -13.05 -14.47 -33.72
CA ALA A 565 -11.81 -13.86 -34.22
C ALA A 565 -10.58 -14.28 -33.40
N ALA A 566 -10.71 -14.40 -32.08
CA ALA A 566 -9.63 -14.88 -31.21
C ALA A 566 -9.37 -16.38 -31.42
N LEU A 567 -10.40 -17.21 -31.58
CA LEU A 567 -10.25 -18.66 -31.82
C LEU A 567 -9.51 -19.00 -33.12
N VAL A 568 -9.60 -18.17 -34.16
CA VAL A 568 -8.83 -18.34 -35.41
C VAL A 568 -7.41 -17.77 -35.34
N GLY A 569 -6.95 -17.34 -34.15
CA GLY A 569 -5.58 -16.87 -33.92
C GLY A 569 -5.31 -15.41 -34.30
N LYS A 570 -6.34 -14.59 -34.58
CA LYS A 570 -6.13 -13.16 -34.89
C LYS A 570 -5.80 -12.37 -33.62
N SER A 571 -4.79 -11.51 -33.69
CA SER A 571 -4.54 -10.50 -32.64
C SER A 571 -5.57 -9.38 -32.74
N LEU A 572 -6.14 -9.00 -31.59
CA LEU A 572 -7.30 -8.12 -31.50
C LEU A 572 -7.02 -6.87 -30.66
N LEU A 573 -7.55 -5.73 -31.09
CA LEU A 573 -7.79 -4.55 -30.25
C LEU A 573 -9.30 -4.36 -30.10
N VAL A 574 -9.82 -4.72 -28.95
CA VAL A 574 -11.26 -4.73 -28.65
C VAL A 574 -11.62 -3.53 -27.79
N SER A 575 -12.62 -2.77 -28.25
CA SER A 575 -13.22 -1.67 -27.51
C SER A 575 -14.71 -1.88 -27.32
N ALA A 576 -15.11 -1.94 -26.06
CA ALA A 576 -16.51 -2.04 -25.65
C ALA A 576 -16.66 -1.47 -24.24
N ASP A 577 -17.88 -1.06 -23.88
CA ASP A 577 -18.18 -0.49 -22.58
C ASP A 577 -17.91 -1.47 -21.43
N THR A 578 -17.76 -0.96 -20.20
CA THR A 578 -17.70 -1.79 -19.00
C THR A 578 -19.00 -2.59 -18.83
N GLY A 579 -18.91 -3.86 -18.43
CA GLY A 579 -20.09 -4.73 -18.30
C GLY A 579 -20.64 -5.30 -19.62
N SER A 580 -19.96 -5.08 -20.74
CA SER A 580 -20.32 -5.68 -22.04
C SER A 580 -19.91 -7.15 -22.19
N GLY A 581 -19.25 -7.75 -21.19
CA GLY A 581 -18.82 -9.15 -21.24
C GLY A 581 -17.43 -9.39 -21.84
N LYS A 582 -16.55 -8.38 -21.84
CA LYS A 582 -15.15 -8.46 -22.35
C LYS A 582 -14.34 -9.60 -21.72
N THR A 583 -14.52 -9.85 -20.42
CA THR A 583 -13.76 -10.87 -19.69
C THR A 583 -14.00 -12.27 -20.28
N ALA A 584 -15.26 -12.67 -20.44
CA ALA A 584 -15.59 -13.94 -21.09
C ALA A 584 -15.15 -13.98 -22.57
N SER A 585 -15.14 -12.84 -23.29
CA SER A 585 -14.73 -12.85 -24.70
C SER A 585 -13.26 -13.19 -24.95
N PHE A 586 -12.37 -13.00 -23.96
CA PHE A 586 -10.99 -13.51 -24.04
C PHE A 586 -10.75 -14.79 -23.23
N LEU A 587 -11.49 -15.02 -22.14
CA LEU A 587 -11.30 -16.24 -21.35
C LEU A 587 -11.76 -17.49 -22.11
N VAL A 588 -12.88 -17.43 -22.84
CA VAL A 588 -13.37 -18.56 -23.66
C VAL A 588 -12.31 -19.04 -24.66
N PRO A 589 -11.72 -18.18 -25.52
CA PRO A 589 -10.67 -18.62 -26.43
C PRO A 589 -9.37 -19.04 -25.72
N VAL A 590 -9.01 -18.43 -24.58
CA VAL A 590 -7.83 -18.83 -23.79
C VAL A 590 -8.01 -20.26 -23.22
N ILE A 591 -9.16 -20.54 -22.61
CA ILE A 591 -9.47 -21.86 -22.03
C ILE A 591 -9.58 -22.90 -23.14
N ALA A 592 -10.23 -22.57 -24.26
CA ALA A 592 -10.34 -23.47 -25.41
C ALA A 592 -8.96 -23.80 -26.02
N SER A 593 -8.07 -22.81 -26.15
CA SER A 593 -6.70 -23.02 -26.64
C SER A 593 -5.91 -23.96 -25.72
N CYS A 594 -6.01 -23.75 -24.40
CA CYS A 594 -5.36 -24.62 -23.42
C CYS A 594 -5.95 -26.04 -23.42
N SER A 595 -7.25 -26.19 -23.64
CA SER A 595 -7.94 -27.50 -23.58
C SER A 595 -7.78 -28.34 -24.85
N ASN A 596 -7.62 -27.70 -26.03
CA ASN A 596 -7.50 -28.38 -27.33
C ASN A 596 -6.09 -28.93 -27.61
N LEU A 597 -5.09 -28.57 -26.80
CA LEU A 597 -3.76 -29.18 -26.86
C LEU A 597 -3.83 -30.56 -26.21
N ASN A 598 -3.91 -31.61 -27.04
CA ASN A 598 -4.00 -33.02 -26.65
C ASN A 598 -3.36 -33.33 -25.28
N HIS A 599 -4.15 -33.95 -24.40
CA HIS A 599 -3.80 -34.39 -23.04
C HIS A 599 -2.41 -35.04 -22.91
N GLU A 600 -1.90 -35.69 -23.96
CA GLU A 600 -0.56 -36.31 -23.97
C GLU A 600 0.60 -35.30 -23.91
N LYS A 601 0.44 -34.06 -24.39
CA LYS A 601 1.48 -33.02 -24.32
C LYS A 601 1.46 -32.24 -23.00
N PHE A 602 0.28 -32.08 -22.40
CA PHE A 602 0.12 -31.41 -21.10
C PHE A 602 0.79 -32.18 -19.95
N SER A 603 0.80 -33.51 -20.03
CA SER A 603 1.44 -34.36 -19.01
C SER A 603 2.96 -34.16 -18.90
N ASN A 604 3.63 -33.64 -19.95
CA ASN A 604 5.08 -33.43 -19.97
C ASN A 604 5.51 -31.95 -20.02
N GLN A 605 4.60 -30.99 -20.19
CA GLN A 605 4.94 -29.57 -20.24
C GLN A 605 4.40 -28.83 -19.02
N LYS A 606 5.25 -28.62 -18.01
CA LYS A 606 4.97 -27.84 -16.80
C LYS A 606 4.95 -26.31 -17.04
N LYS A 607 4.70 -25.84 -18.27
CA LYS A 607 4.94 -24.43 -18.67
C LYS A 607 3.65 -23.69 -19.05
N PRO A 608 3.54 -22.39 -18.76
CA PRO A 608 2.38 -21.57 -19.09
C PRO A 608 2.15 -21.44 -20.60
N LEU A 609 0.89 -21.51 -21.02
CA LEU A 609 0.47 -21.32 -22.43
C LEU A 609 -0.12 -19.94 -22.69
N SER A 610 -0.63 -19.28 -21.67
CA SER A 610 -1.29 -17.99 -21.78
C SER A 610 -0.96 -17.07 -20.61
N ILE A 611 -0.88 -15.77 -20.88
CA ILE A 611 -0.72 -14.73 -19.85
C ILE A 611 -1.87 -13.73 -19.99
N VAL A 612 -2.52 -13.40 -18.88
CA VAL A 612 -3.48 -12.29 -18.78
C VAL A 612 -2.93 -11.22 -17.86
N LEU A 613 -2.65 -10.05 -18.42
CA LEU A 613 -2.22 -8.89 -17.66
C LEU A 613 -3.40 -7.98 -17.36
N THR A 614 -3.51 -7.55 -16.11
CA THR A 614 -4.48 -6.53 -15.69
C THR A 614 -3.80 -5.43 -14.83
N PRO A 615 -4.30 -4.18 -14.84
CA PRO A 615 -3.65 -3.06 -14.15
C PRO A 615 -3.77 -3.09 -12.62
N THR A 616 -4.67 -3.90 -12.05
CA THR A 616 -4.90 -3.91 -10.60
C THR A 616 -5.04 -5.33 -10.06
N ARG A 617 -4.68 -5.53 -8.79
CA ARG A 617 -4.71 -6.85 -8.16
C ARG A 617 -6.12 -7.41 -8.07
N GLU A 618 -7.09 -6.54 -7.82
CA GLU A 618 -8.50 -6.88 -7.69
C GLU A 618 -9.06 -7.36 -9.01
N LEU A 619 -8.64 -6.76 -10.12
CA LEU A 619 -9.06 -7.21 -11.44
C LEU A 619 -8.43 -8.57 -11.79
N CYS A 620 -7.16 -8.82 -11.43
CA CYS A 620 -6.57 -10.15 -11.57
C CYS A 620 -7.40 -11.23 -10.84
N ILE A 621 -7.78 -10.97 -9.59
CA ILE A 621 -8.59 -11.92 -8.80
C ILE A 621 -9.93 -12.19 -9.48
N GLN A 622 -10.61 -11.15 -9.97
CA GLN A 622 -11.90 -11.31 -10.66
C GLN A 622 -11.76 -12.11 -11.95
N VAL A 623 -10.71 -11.86 -12.73
CA VAL A 623 -10.44 -12.62 -13.94
C VAL A 623 -10.12 -14.08 -13.61
N GLU A 624 -9.38 -14.34 -12.53
CA GLU A 624 -9.09 -15.71 -12.09
C GLU A 624 -10.33 -16.47 -11.62
N GLU A 625 -11.19 -15.85 -10.81
CA GLU A 625 -12.44 -16.45 -10.36
C GLU A 625 -13.33 -16.83 -11.56
N GLN A 626 -13.43 -15.95 -12.56
CA GLN A 626 -14.17 -16.23 -13.79
C GLN A 626 -13.50 -17.34 -14.63
N ALA A 627 -12.17 -17.37 -14.70
CA ALA A 627 -11.45 -18.42 -15.40
C ALA A 627 -11.70 -19.79 -14.76
N LYS A 628 -11.64 -19.88 -13.43
CA LYS A 628 -11.93 -21.12 -12.67
C LYS A 628 -13.38 -21.58 -12.85
N LEU A 629 -14.34 -20.64 -12.85
CA LEU A 629 -15.75 -20.94 -13.09
C LEU A 629 -15.96 -21.58 -14.47
N LEU A 630 -15.41 -20.95 -15.52
CA LEU A 630 -15.55 -21.41 -16.90
C LEU A 630 -14.76 -22.69 -17.17
N ALA A 631 -13.64 -22.89 -16.48
CA ALA A 631 -12.76 -24.05 -16.68
C ALA A 631 -13.08 -25.25 -15.79
N LYS A 632 -14.17 -25.21 -15.01
CA LYS A 632 -14.51 -26.25 -14.05
C LYS A 632 -14.58 -27.65 -14.67
N GLY A 633 -13.74 -28.57 -14.21
CA GLY A 633 -13.68 -29.95 -14.73
C GLY A 633 -12.99 -30.09 -16.09
N LEU A 634 -12.25 -29.07 -16.53
CA LEU A 634 -11.23 -29.16 -17.58
C LEU A 634 -9.84 -29.25 -16.93
N PRO A 635 -8.83 -29.85 -17.60
CA PRO A 635 -7.45 -29.88 -17.13
C PRO A 635 -6.80 -28.49 -17.29
N PHE A 636 -7.19 -27.52 -16.47
CA PHE A 636 -6.86 -26.11 -16.64
C PHE A 636 -6.55 -25.45 -15.29
N LYS A 637 -5.25 -25.31 -15.02
CA LYS A 637 -4.76 -24.64 -13.81
C LYS A 637 -4.46 -23.16 -14.05
N THR A 638 -4.78 -22.32 -13.07
CA THR A 638 -4.43 -20.88 -13.06
C THR A 638 -3.35 -20.57 -12.01
N ALA A 639 -2.53 -19.56 -12.28
CA ALA A 639 -1.68 -18.91 -11.28
C ALA A 639 -1.96 -17.42 -11.16
N LEU A 640 -2.29 -16.96 -9.96
CA LEU A 640 -2.43 -15.54 -9.62
C LEU A 640 -1.07 -14.93 -9.23
N VAL A 641 -0.60 -13.96 -10.00
CA VAL A 641 0.70 -13.30 -9.80
C VAL A 641 0.50 -11.82 -9.50
N VAL A 642 0.25 -11.51 -8.24
CA VAL A 642 -0.02 -10.16 -7.74
C VAL A 642 0.89 -9.79 -6.59
N GLY A 643 1.25 -8.51 -6.48
CA GLY A 643 2.05 -8.03 -5.34
C GLY A 643 1.26 -8.15 -4.03
N GLY A 644 1.94 -8.04 -2.89
CA GLY A 644 1.32 -8.12 -1.56
C GLY A 644 1.09 -9.54 -1.06
N ASP A 645 1.00 -10.51 -1.96
CA ASP A 645 0.95 -11.93 -1.59
C ASP A 645 2.38 -12.51 -1.55
N PRO A 646 2.65 -13.51 -0.68
CA PRO A 646 3.97 -14.14 -0.56
C PRO A 646 4.49 -14.68 -1.90
N MET A 647 5.78 -14.48 -2.19
CA MET A 647 6.37 -14.93 -3.46
C MET A 647 6.45 -16.44 -3.58
N ALA A 648 6.80 -17.12 -2.48
CA ALA A 648 7.01 -18.57 -2.46
C ALA A 648 5.78 -19.35 -2.95
N GLY A 649 4.57 -18.95 -2.53
CA GLY A 649 3.33 -19.61 -2.97
C GLY A 649 3.03 -19.41 -4.46
N GLN A 650 3.33 -18.21 -5.00
CA GLN A 650 3.14 -17.92 -6.43
C GLN A 650 4.12 -18.74 -7.29
N LEU A 651 5.38 -18.84 -6.86
CA LEU A 651 6.42 -19.61 -7.56
C LEU A 651 6.11 -21.11 -7.53
N HIS A 652 5.72 -21.63 -6.37
CA HIS A 652 5.33 -23.03 -6.23
C HIS A 652 4.21 -23.39 -7.21
N ARG A 653 3.16 -22.57 -7.27
CA ARG A 653 2.01 -22.79 -8.15
C ARG A 653 2.40 -22.84 -9.63
N ILE A 654 3.28 -21.94 -10.06
CA ILE A 654 3.78 -21.93 -11.45
C ILE A 654 4.60 -23.20 -11.73
N ASN A 655 5.44 -23.63 -10.79
CA ASN A 655 6.29 -24.82 -10.92
C ASN A 655 5.48 -26.14 -10.98
N GLN A 656 4.24 -26.15 -10.48
CA GLN A 656 3.31 -27.28 -10.62
C GLN A 656 2.72 -27.42 -12.03
N GLY A 657 2.99 -26.46 -12.93
CA GLY A 657 2.43 -26.39 -14.27
C GLY A 657 1.05 -25.74 -14.25
N VAL A 658 0.95 -24.60 -14.93
CA VAL A 658 -0.31 -23.87 -15.08
C VAL A 658 -0.60 -23.60 -16.55
N GLY A 659 -1.87 -23.62 -16.95
CA GLY A 659 -2.27 -23.25 -18.31
C GLY A 659 -2.22 -21.73 -18.51
N VAL A 660 -2.65 -20.97 -17.50
CA VAL A 660 -2.71 -19.51 -17.56
C VAL A 660 -2.09 -18.84 -16.34
N ILE A 661 -1.29 -17.80 -16.58
CA ILE A 661 -0.83 -16.86 -15.55
C ILE A 661 -1.68 -15.59 -15.62
N ILE A 662 -2.29 -15.18 -14.51
CA ILE A 662 -3.08 -13.96 -14.40
C ILE A 662 -2.34 -13.00 -13.47
N ALA A 663 -1.86 -11.88 -13.99
CA ALA A 663 -0.84 -11.09 -13.31
C ALA A 663 -1.00 -9.57 -13.42
N THR A 664 -0.49 -8.87 -12.41
CA THR A 664 -0.16 -7.44 -12.54
C THR A 664 1.22 -7.28 -13.18
N PRO A 665 1.43 -6.35 -14.15
CA PRO A 665 2.69 -6.24 -14.88
C PRO A 665 3.94 -6.17 -13.99
N GLY A 666 3.91 -5.31 -12.96
CA GLY A 666 5.06 -5.15 -12.07
C GLY A 666 5.44 -6.43 -11.32
N ARG A 667 4.45 -7.19 -10.83
CA ARG A 667 4.73 -8.44 -10.09
C ARG A 667 5.26 -9.53 -11.01
N LEU A 668 4.74 -9.62 -12.24
CA LEU A 668 5.24 -10.60 -13.19
C LEU A 668 6.68 -10.32 -13.57
N ILE A 669 7.05 -9.05 -13.81
CA ILE A 669 8.45 -8.68 -14.06
C ILE A 669 9.34 -9.01 -12.86
N ASP A 670 8.93 -8.68 -11.65
CA ASP A 670 9.71 -9.03 -10.45
C ASP A 670 9.99 -10.53 -10.38
N LEU A 671 9.00 -11.35 -10.74
CA LEU A 671 9.12 -12.79 -10.76
C LEU A 671 10.04 -13.27 -11.89
N LEU A 672 9.90 -12.76 -13.11
CA LEU A 672 10.75 -13.11 -14.26
C LEU A 672 12.20 -12.64 -14.11
N THR A 673 12.43 -11.59 -13.32
CA THR A 673 13.77 -11.04 -13.08
C THR A 673 14.50 -11.80 -11.97
N LYS A 674 13.78 -12.31 -10.96
CA LYS A 674 14.36 -12.93 -9.76
C LYS A 674 14.39 -14.45 -9.83
N HIS A 675 13.58 -15.05 -10.69
CA HIS A 675 13.42 -16.49 -10.80
C HIS A 675 13.47 -16.90 -12.27
N ASP A 676 13.99 -18.09 -12.51
CA ASP A 676 14.13 -18.65 -13.83
C ASP A 676 12.80 -19.31 -14.26
N ILE A 677 11.87 -18.49 -14.75
CA ILE A 677 10.58 -18.95 -15.28
C ILE A 677 10.57 -18.78 -16.79
N GLU A 678 10.51 -19.91 -17.49
CA GLU A 678 10.49 -19.97 -18.93
C GLU A 678 9.09 -19.65 -19.49
N LEU A 679 9.01 -18.72 -20.44
CA LEU A 679 7.77 -18.29 -21.09
C LEU A 679 7.67 -18.69 -22.57
N ASP A 680 8.59 -19.53 -23.06
CA ASP A 680 8.71 -19.88 -24.49
C ASP A 680 7.44 -20.51 -25.08
N ASN A 681 6.62 -21.16 -24.25
CA ASN A 681 5.38 -21.82 -24.68
C ASN A 681 4.14 -20.91 -24.63
N VAL A 682 4.29 -19.65 -24.20
CA VAL A 682 3.17 -18.71 -24.12
C VAL A 682 2.77 -18.29 -25.53
N SER A 683 1.63 -18.80 -25.97
CA SER A 683 1.06 -18.54 -27.31
C SER A 683 0.04 -17.39 -27.32
N VAL A 684 -0.52 -17.03 -26.16
CA VAL A 684 -1.53 -15.96 -26.06
C VAL A 684 -1.16 -14.98 -24.94
N LEU A 685 -1.12 -13.69 -25.28
CA LEU A 685 -0.98 -12.58 -24.34
C LEU A 685 -2.25 -11.71 -24.36
N VAL A 686 -2.94 -11.63 -23.23
CA VAL A 686 -4.10 -10.77 -23.04
C VAL A 686 -3.70 -9.54 -22.23
N LEU A 687 -4.09 -8.36 -22.69
CA LEU A 687 -3.96 -7.10 -21.97
C LEU A 687 -5.36 -6.53 -21.69
N ASP A 688 -5.81 -6.55 -20.45
CA ASP A 688 -7.12 -5.99 -20.06
C ASP A 688 -6.98 -4.57 -19.48
N GLU A 689 -7.97 -3.72 -19.72
CA GLU A 689 -8.00 -2.29 -19.35
C GLU A 689 -6.70 -1.54 -19.75
N VAL A 690 -6.31 -1.65 -21.04
CA VAL A 690 -5.05 -1.08 -21.57
C VAL A 690 -4.91 0.42 -21.33
N ASP A 691 -6.00 1.19 -21.49
CA ASP A 691 -6.01 2.62 -21.22
C ASP A 691 -5.68 2.95 -19.75
N LEU A 692 -6.08 2.09 -18.81
CA LEU A 692 -5.72 2.19 -17.40
C LEU A 692 -4.27 1.76 -17.14
N MET A 693 -3.77 0.72 -17.82
CA MET A 693 -2.35 0.34 -17.74
C MET A 693 -1.43 1.51 -18.13
N LEU A 694 -1.76 2.22 -19.21
CA LEU A 694 -1.02 3.39 -19.67
C LEU A 694 -1.06 4.52 -18.63
N GLN A 695 -2.24 4.81 -18.06
CA GLN A 695 -2.41 5.84 -17.01
C GLN A 695 -1.63 5.53 -15.73
N ARG A 696 -1.45 4.24 -15.41
CA ARG A 696 -0.68 3.77 -14.26
C ARG A 696 0.82 3.71 -14.52
N GLY A 697 1.26 4.02 -15.75
CA GLY A 697 2.66 3.97 -16.14
C GLY A 697 3.19 2.55 -16.35
N PHE A 698 2.33 1.57 -16.67
CA PHE A 698 2.73 0.19 -16.93
C PHE A 698 3.22 -0.08 -18.36
N HIS A 699 3.35 0.96 -19.19
CA HIS A 699 3.71 0.82 -20.60
C HIS A 699 5.01 0.04 -20.79
N GLU A 700 6.09 0.46 -20.13
CA GLU A 700 7.40 -0.18 -20.25
C GLU A 700 7.38 -1.64 -19.76
N GLN A 701 6.68 -1.91 -18.65
CA GLN A 701 6.59 -3.26 -18.10
C GLN A 701 5.83 -4.20 -19.05
N VAL A 702 4.75 -3.73 -19.67
CA VAL A 702 4.01 -4.55 -20.64
C VAL A 702 4.86 -4.84 -21.88
N ILE A 703 5.61 -3.85 -22.38
CA ILE A 703 6.52 -4.05 -23.51
C ILE A 703 7.64 -5.02 -23.16
N GLN A 704 8.23 -4.93 -21.97
CA GLN A 704 9.24 -5.88 -21.49
C GLN A 704 8.70 -7.31 -21.41
N ILE A 705 7.51 -7.50 -20.86
CA ILE A 705 6.86 -8.82 -20.81
C ILE A 705 6.63 -9.34 -22.23
N PHE A 706 6.10 -8.52 -23.14
CA PHE A 706 5.87 -8.91 -24.53
C PHE A 706 7.17 -9.31 -25.26
N GLN A 707 8.26 -8.57 -25.04
CA GLN A 707 9.57 -8.87 -25.62
C GLN A 707 10.18 -10.17 -25.11
N ALA A 708 9.78 -10.64 -23.93
CA ALA A 708 10.17 -11.93 -23.39
C ALA A 708 9.41 -13.11 -24.02
N LEU A 709 8.40 -12.87 -24.86
CA LEU A 709 7.59 -13.91 -25.51
C LEU A 709 8.03 -14.11 -26.96
N SER A 710 8.08 -15.37 -27.42
CA SER A 710 8.67 -15.70 -28.72
C SER A 710 7.83 -15.31 -29.93
N GLN A 711 6.49 -15.29 -29.83
CA GLN A 711 5.54 -14.78 -30.85
C GLN A 711 4.06 -14.96 -30.41
N PRO A 712 3.57 -14.20 -29.41
CA PRO A 712 2.22 -14.41 -28.89
C PRO A 712 1.15 -13.81 -29.80
N GLN A 713 -0.02 -14.46 -29.89
CA GLN A 713 -1.27 -13.80 -30.26
C GLN A 713 -1.60 -12.76 -29.17
N VAL A 714 -1.81 -11.50 -29.56
CA VAL A 714 -2.07 -10.42 -28.60
C VAL A 714 -3.54 -10.01 -28.64
N LEU A 715 -4.21 -10.09 -27.50
CA LEU A 715 -5.60 -9.67 -27.32
C LEU A 715 -5.65 -8.47 -26.36
N MET A 716 -5.92 -7.28 -26.88
CA MET A 716 -5.97 -6.03 -26.13
C MET A 716 -7.42 -5.60 -25.91
N TYR A 717 -7.80 -5.36 -24.67
CA TYR A 717 -9.13 -4.92 -24.29
C TYR A 717 -9.06 -3.55 -23.60
N SER A 718 -9.91 -2.63 -24.05
CA SER A 718 -9.98 -1.28 -23.48
C SER A 718 -11.40 -0.74 -23.55
N ALA A 719 -11.80 0.10 -22.61
CA ALA A 719 -13.03 0.86 -22.78
C ALA A 719 -12.89 1.91 -23.89
N THR A 720 -11.69 2.46 -24.07
CA THR A 720 -11.42 3.56 -24.99
C THR A 720 -10.24 3.27 -25.94
N ILE A 721 -10.37 3.64 -27.20
CA ILE A 721 -9.27 3.58 -28.18
C ILE A 721 -8.70 5.00 -28.33
N SER A 722 -7.79 5.36 -27.42
CA SER A 722 -7.04 6.62 -27.56
C SER A 722 -5.84 6.42 -28.50
N LYS A 723 -5.24 7.53 -28.96
CA LYS A 723 -4.05 7.47 -29.82
C LYS A 723 -2.90 6.72 -29.16
N GLU A 724 -2.78 6.83 -27.84
CA GLU A 724 -1.76 6.14 -27.05
C GLU A 724 -2.00 4.62 -27.01
N VAL A 725 -3.27 4.19 -26.89
CA VAL A 725 -3.65 2.76 -26.96
C VAL A 725 -3.38 2.20 -28.36
N GLU A 726 -3.75 2.91 -29.41
CA GLU A 726 -3.44 2.51 -30.79
C GLU A 726 -1.93 2.43 -31.03
N LYS A 727 -1.16 3.41 -30.54
CA LYS A 727 0.30 3.41 -30.65
C LYS A 727 0.92 2.20 -29.95
N MET A 728 0.44 1.85 -28.76
CA MET A 728 0.88 0.66 -28.03
C MET A 728 0.56 -0.62 -28.81
N ALA A 729 -0.66 -0.74 -29.33
CA ALA A 729 -1.07 -1.89 -30.14
C ALA A 729 -0.19 -2.05 -31.39
N CYS A 730 0.04 -0.97 -32.13
CA CYS A 730 0.89 -0.95 -33.32
C CYS A 730 2.37 -1.26 -33.02
N SER A 731 2.86 -0.95 -31.81
CA SER A 731 4.23 -1.32 -31.41
C SER A 731 4.40 -2.80 -31.11
N MET A 732 3.33 -3.50 -30.73
CA MET A 732 3.37 -4.92 -30.38
C MET A 732 3.03 -5.81 -31.58
N VAL A 733 1.99 -5.46 -32.35
CA VAL A 733 1.50 -6.30 -33.44
C VAL A 733 1.27 -5.49 -34.71
N LYS A 734 1.84 -5.98 -35.83
CA LYS A 734 1.55 -5.46 -37.18
C LYS A 734 0.22 -6.03 -37.69
N GLY A 735 -0.68 -5.17 -38.19
CA GLY A 735 -1.95 -5.61 -38.78
C GLY A 735 -3.01 -6.07 -37.77
N ILE A 736 -3.03 -5.50 -36.56
CA ILE A 736 -3.99 -5.84 -35.50
C ILE A 736 -5.44 -5.59 -35.95
N THR A 737 -6.34 -6.54 -35.67
CA THR A 737 -7.77 -6.40 -35.99
C THR A 737 -8.47 -5.60 -34.90
N VAL A 738 -9.12 -4.51 -35.25
CA VAL A 738 -9.86 -3.66 -34.31
C VAL A 738 -11.33 -4.03 -34.31
N VAL A 739 -11.87 -4.38 -33.15
CA VAL A 739 -13.31 -4.63 -32.95
C VAL A 739 -13.84 -3.59 -31.97
N SER A 740 -14.74 -2.73 -32.41
CA SER A 740 -15.37 -1.71 -31.57
C SER A 740 -16.87 -1.89 -31.53
N VAL A 741 -17.45 -2.02 -30.34
CA VAL A 741 -18.89 -2.14 -30.13
C VAL A 741 -19.41 -0.86 -29.49
N GLY A 742 -20.37 -0.21 -30.16
CA GLY A 742 -20.95 1.06 -29.70
C GLY A 742 -20.18 2.29 -30.20
N LYS A 743 -20.41 3.46 -29.57
CA LYS A 743 -19.67 4.70 -29.86
C LYS A 743 -18.66 4.93 -28.73
N PRO A 744 -17.35 5.03 -29.02
CA PRO A 744 -16.35 5.28 -27.99
C PRO A 744 -16.67 6.56 -27.19
N ASN A 745 -16.39 6.55 -25.89
CA ASN A 745 -16.57 7.70 -24.98
C ASN A 745 -18.02 8.20 -24.82
N LYS A 746 -19.03 7.37 -25.04
CA LYS A 746 -20.42 7.69 -24.67
C LYS A 746 -20.87 6.86 -23.48
N PRO A 747 -21.57 7.43 -22.50
CA PRO A 747 -22.15 6.64 -21.43
C PRO A 747 -23.19 5.66 -21.99
N ASN A 748 -23.31 4.52 -21.32
CA ASN A 748 -24.32 3.52 -21.65
C ASN A 748 -25.71 4.18 -21.64
N ARG A 749 -26.47 4.02 -22.74
CA ARG A 749 -27.82 4.61 -22.89
C ARG A 749 -28.79 4.13 -21.83
N ALA A 750 -28.55 2.94 -21.27
CA ALA A 750 -29.36 2.37 -20.20
C ALA A 750 -29.17 3.08 -18.85
N VAL A 751 -28.23 4.03 -18.71
CA VAL A 751 -28.05 4.81 -17.48
C VAL A 751 -28.76 6.17 -17.59
N LYS A 752 -29.86 6.33 -16.85
CA LYS A 752 -30.58 7.60 -16.67
C LYS A 752 -29.77 8.53 -15.78
N GLN A 753 -29.25 9.61 -16.37
CA GLN A 753 -28.43 10.59 -15.66
C GLN A 753 -29.30 11.74 -15.12
N MET A 754 -29.07 12.10 -13.85
CA MET A 754 -29.76 13.16 -13.13
C MET A 754 -28.74 14.11 -12.49
N PRO A 755 -28.18 15.06 -13.26
CA PRO A 755 -27.30 16.10 -12.71
C PRO A 755 -28.11 17.11 -11.88
N ILE A 756 -27.60 17.45 -10.70
CA ILE A 756 -28.19 18.38 -9.75
C ILE A 756 -27.13 19.40 -9.36
N TRP A 757 -27.48 20.69 -9.45
CA TRP A 757 -26.62 21.75 -8.94
C TRP A 757 -26.65 21.78 -7.41
N VAL A 758 -25.52 21.53 -6.76
CA VAL A 758 -25.42 21.47 -5.28
C VAL A 758 -24.12 22.10 -4.79
N GLU A 759 -24.24 23.21 -4.08
CA GLU A 759 -23.11 23.87 -3.42
C GLU A 759 -22.39 22.93 -2.44
N SER A 760 -21.06 23.01 -2.37
CA SER A 760 -20.20 22.06 -1.62
C SER A 760 -20.65 21.86 -0.16
N LYS A 761 -21.08 22.92 0.52
CA LYS A 761 -21.58 22.87 1.90
C LYS A 761 -22.91 22.12 2.08
N LYS A 762 -23.72 22.02 1.02
CA LYS A 762 -25.05 21.40 1.02
C LYS A 762 -25.07 19.96 0.49
N LYS A 763 -23.96 19.48 -0.09
CA LYS A 763 -23.88 18.13 -0.69
C LYS A 763 -24.26 17.01 0.29
N LYS A 764 -23.76 17.05 1.54
CA LYS A 764 -24.07 16.04 2.57
C LYS A 764 -25.55 15.98 2.89
N GLN A 765 -26.16 17.14 3.15
CA GLN A 765 -27.60 17.23 3.42
C GLN A 765 -28.42 16.69 2.24
N LYS A 766 -28.06 17.11 1.01
CA LYS A 766 -28.76 16.64 -0.18
C LYS A 766 -28.62 15.13 -0.42
N LEU A 767 -27.46 14.55 -0.11
CA LEU A 767 -27.26 13.11 -0.15
C LEU A 767 -28.18 12.40 0.84
N PHE A 768 -28.29 12.88 2.07
CA PHE A 768 -29.18 12.28 3.07
C PHE A 768 -30.64 12.36 2.64
N ASP A 769 -31.08 13.48 2.08
CA ASP A 769 -32.44 13.61 1.52
C ASP A 769 -32.73 12.57 0.43
N ILE A 770 -31.72 12.25 -0.41
CA ILE A 770 -31.83 11.23 -1.46
C ILE A 770 -31.91 9.83 -0.85
N LEU A 771 -31.02 9.51 0.09
CA LEU A 771 -30.95 8.19 0.72
C LEU A 771 -32.17 7.88 1.61
N LEU A 772 -32.79 8.90 2.21
CA LEU A 772 -34.01 8.77 3.02
C LEU A 772 -35.30 8.76 2.17
N SER A 773 -35.22 9.10 0.88
CA SER A 773 -36.38 9.14 -0.01
C SER A 773 -36.70 7.76 -0.59
N LYS A 774 -37.92 7.28 -0.37
CA LYS A 774 -38.43 6.04 -0.97
C LYS A 774 -38.48 6.07 -2.51
N GLN A 775 -38.56 7.26 -3.11
CA GLN A 775 -38.61 7.41 -4.56
C GLN A 775 -37.23 7.47 -5.20
N HIS A 776 -36.22 7.94 -4.46
CA HIS A 776 -34.89 8.21 -5.01
C HIS A 776 -33.82 7.23 -4.55
N PHE A 777 -33.97 6.57 -3.40
CA PHE A 777 -33.00 5.60 -2.93
C PHE A 777 -33.25 4.23 -3.57
N MET A 778 -32.29 3.76 -4.38
CA MET A 778 -32.40 2.49 -5.12
C MET A 778 -31.19 1.58 -4.83
N PRO A 779 -31.16 0.87 -3.69
CA PRO A 779 -30.07 -0.04 -3.37
C PRO A 779 -30.05 -1.25 -4.34
N PRO A 780 -28.85 -1.81 -4.64
CA PRO A 780 -27.53 -1.41 -4.13
C PRO A 780 -27.01 -0.09 -4.74
N VAL A 781 -26.50 0.81 -3.89
CA VAL A 781 -26.02 2.15 -4.26
C VAL A 781 -24.52 2.28 -4.11
N VAL A 782 -23.84 2.85 -5.11
CA VAL A 782 -22.43 3.25 -5.03
C VAL A 782 -22.31 4.77 -5.03
N ILE A 783 -21.59 5.33 -4.05
CA ILE A 783 -21.36 6.77 -3.92
C ILE A 783 -19.88 7.07 -4.22
N PHE A 784 -19.59 7.82 -5.27
CA PHE A 784 -18.23 8.21 -5.62
C PHE A 784 -17.82 9.54 -5.00
N VAL A 785 -16.66 9.54 -4.33
CA VAL A 785 -16.06 10.72 -3.68
C VAL A 785 -14.62 10.95 -4.17
N GLY A 786 -14.14 12.19 -4.03
CA GLY A 786 -12.85 12.62 -4.57
C GLY A 786 -11.64 12.26 -3.70
N SER A 787 -11.86 11.87 -2.43
CA SER A 787 -10.77 11.59 -1.49
C SER A 787 -11.05 10.37 -0.62
N ARG A 788 -9.97 9.74 -0.14
CA ARG A 788 -10.00 8.54 0.70
C ARG A 788 -10.64 8.81 2.06
N LEU A 789 -10.14 9.84 2.75
CA LEU A 789 -10.73 10.34 4.00
C LEU A 789 -12.21 10.75 3.81
N GLY A 790 -12.54 11.36 2.68
CA GLY A 790 -13.92 11.69 2.33
C GLY A 790 -14.82 10.45 2.24
N ALA A 791 -14.29 9.31 1.80
CA ALA A 791 -15.05 8.06 1.72
C ALA A 791 -15.40 7.53 3.11
N ASP A 792 -14.41 7.45 4.00
CA ASP A 792 -14.60 7.00 5.38
C ASP A 792 -15.59 7.89 6.12
N LEU A 793 -15.32 9.21 6.16
CA LEU A 793 -16.17 10.17 6.86
C LEU A 793 -17.60 10.22 6.31
N LEU A 794 -17.77 10.08 4.99
CA LEU A 794 -19.10 10.09 4.39
C LEU A 794 -19.86 8.79 4.68
N SER A 795 -19.20 7.63 4.66
CA SER A 795 -19.83 6.35 5.01
C SER A 795 -20.33 6.32 6.45
N GLU A 796 -19.51 6.81 7.39
CA GLU A 796 -19.88 6.93 8.80
C GLU A 796 -21.04 7.93 8.97
N ALA A 797 -20.95 9.10 8.32
CA ALA A 797 -22.01 10.09 8.40
C ALA A 797 -23.34 9.59 7.81
N VAL A 798 -23.31 8.81 6.74
CA VAL A 798 -24.51 8.15 6.18
C VAL A 798 -25.09 7.18 7.22
N ALA A 799 -24.27 6.30 7.80
CA ALA A 799 -24.72 5.32 8.78
C ALA A 799 -25.35 5.98 10.02
N VAL A 800 -24.68 6.98 10.59
CA VAL A 800 -25.12 7.68 11.80
C VAL A 800 -26.39 8.51 11.56
N THR A 801 -26.47 9.21 10.42
CA THR A 801 -27.57 10.17 10.18
C THR A 801 -28.82 9.52 9.60
N THR A 802 -28.66 8.51 8.74
CA THR A 802 -29.78 7.89 8.03
C THR A 802 -30.19 6.53 8.61
N GLY A 803 -29.34 5.92 9.44
CA GLY A 803 -29.51 4.54 9.90
C GLY A 803 -29.23 3.47 8.82
N ILE A 804 -28.89 3.89 7.59
CA ILE A 804 -28.59 2.98 6.49
C ILE A 804 -27.15 2.51 6.61
N LYS A 805 -26.95 1.18 6.66
CA LYS A 805 -25.61 0.60 6.71
C LYS A 805 -24.82 0.99 5.45
N ALA A 806 -23.69 1.66 5.66
CA ALA A 806 -22.81 2.11 4.60
C ALA A 806 -21.35 1.80 4.96
N LEU A 807 -20.57 1.37 3.97
CA LEU A 807 -19.13 1.13 4.14
C LEU A 807 -18.34 1.91 3.09
N SER A 808 -17.15 2.36 3.47
CA SER A 808 -16.21 3.01 2.56
C SER A 808 -15.23 2.01 1.95
N ILE A 809 -14.77 2.27 0.74
CA ILE A 809 -13.76 1.45 0.07
C ILE A 809 -12.80 2.34 -0.75
N HIS A 810 -11.50 2.13 -0.58
CA HIS A 810 -10.45 2.87 -1.28
C HIS A 810 -9.10 2.14 -1.16
N GLY A 811 -8.09 2.60 -1.90
CA GLY A 811 -6.79 1.91 -2.03
C GLY A 811 -5.90 1.89 -0.78
N GLU A 812 -6.26 2.59 0.29
CA GLU A 812 -5.54 2.53 1.59
C GLU A 812 -6.14 1.50 2.55
N LYS A 813 -7.37 1.03 2.30
CA LYS A 813 -7.92 -0.07 3.09
C LYS A 813 -7.14 -1.34 2.81
N PRO A 814 -6.79 -2.12 3.85
CA PRO A 814 -6.23 -3.45 3.70
C PRO A 814 -7.02 -4.28 2.68
N MET A 815 -6.33 -5.06 1.86
CA MET A 815 -6.99 -5.87 0.83
C MET A 815 -8.02 -6.83 1.39
N LYS A 816 -7.77 -7.40 2.58
CA LYS A 816 -8.72 -8.22 3.33
C LYS A 816 -10.04 -7.48 3.58
N GLU A 817 -9.95 -6.27 4.13
CA GLU A 817 -11.11 -5.42 4.41
C GLU A 817 -11.86 -5.05 3.13
N ARG A 818 -11.13 -4.66 2.07
CA ARG A 818 -11.74 -4.32 0.77
C ARG A 818 -12.54 -5.49 0.19
N ARG A 819 -12.04 -6.73 0.31
CA ARG A 819 -12.72 -7.94 -0.16
C ARG A 819 -13.98 -8.22 0.66
N GLU A 820 -13.90 -8.12 1.98
CA GLU A 820 -15.05 -8.28 2.88
C GLU A 820 -16.14 -7.26 2.59
N ILE A 821 -15.76 -5.99 2.36
CA ILE A 821 -16.69 -4.92 1.98
C ILE A 821 -17.38 -5.21 0.65
N ILE A 822 -16.62 -5.61 -0.39
CA ILE A 822 -17.18 -5.95 -1.71
C ILE A 822 -18.13 -7.15 -1.58
N ARG A 823 -17.73 -8.22 -0.88
CA ARG A 823 -18.57 -9.39 -0.66
C ARG A 823 -19.88 -8.99 0.00
N SER A 824 -19.81 -8.25 1.11
CA SER A 824 -20.98 -7.82 1.88
C SER A 824 -21.92 -6.91 1.07
N PHE A 825 -21.36 -6.10 0.18
CA PHE A 825 -22.12 -5.28 -0.76
C PHE A 825 -22.82 -6.12 -1.83
N LEU A 826 -22.11 -7.08 -2.44
CA LEU A 826 -22.65 -7.95 -3.50
C LEU A 826 -23.76 -8.88 -3.01
N VAL A 827 -23.67 -9.40 -1.78
CA VAL A 827 -24.71 -10.25 -1.18
C VAL A 827 -25.88 -9.44 -0.59
N GLY A 828 -25.83 -8.10 -0.66
CA GLY A 828 -26.89 -7.21 -0.17
C GLY A 828 -26.89 -6.92 1.33
N GLU A 829 -25.91 -7.43 2.10
CA GLU A 829 -25.74 -7.12 3.53
C GLU A 829 -25.41 -5.64 3.78
N VAL A 830 -24.84 -4.96 2.79
CA VAL A 830 -24.50 -3.53 2.82
C VAL A 830 -25.16 -2.85 1.61
N PRO A 831 -26.20 -2.02 1.80
CA PRO A 831 -26.93 -1.41 0.70
C PRO A 831 -26.20 -0.21 0.06
N VAL A 832 -25.23 0.41 0.76
CA VAL A 832 -24.52 1.61 0.30
C VAL A 832 -23.01 1.43 0.40
N LEU A 833 -22.31 1.67 -0.71
CA LEU A 833 -20.85 1.61 -0.79
C LEU A 833 -20.29 2.97 -1.18
N VAL A 834 -19.43 3.56 -0.34
CA VAL A 834 -18.77 4.84 -0.63
C VAL A 834 -17.36 4.59 -1.16
N ALA A 835 -17.09 4.97 -2.41
CA ALA A 835 -15.89 4.59 -3.13
C ALA A 835 -15.11 5.81 -3.65
N THR A 836 -13.77 5.68 -3.69
CA THR A 836 -12.91 6.57 -4.50
C THR A 836 -12.75 6.02 -5.92
N GLY A 837 -12.34 6.86 -6.86
CA GLY A 837 -12.15 6.51 -8.28
C GLY A 837 -11.25 5.29 -8.56
N VAL A 838 -10.44 4.86 -7.58
CA VAL A 838 -9.62 3.63 -7.62
C VAL A 838 -10.46 2.37 -7.82
N LEU A 839 -11.74 2.38 -7.44
CA LEU A 839 -12.66 1.25 -7.57
C LEU A 839 -13.68 1.43 -8.69
N GLY A 840 -13.67 2.59 -9.35
CA GLY A 840 -14.57 2.88 -10.47
C GLY A 840 -14.21 2.15 -11.76
N ARG A 841 -13.05 1.48 -11.82
CA ARG A 841 -12.51 0.80 -13.02
C ARG A 841 -12.15 -0.66 -12.69
N GLY A 842 -12.42 -1.58 -13.60
CA GLY A 842 -12.19 -3.03 -13.39
C GLY A 842 -13.15 -3.73 -12.42
N ILE A 843 -13.48 -3.18 -11.25
CA ILE A 843 -14.23 -3.93 -10.23
C ILE A 843 -15.67 -4.21 -10.64
N ASP A 844 -15.97 -5.49 -10.80
CA ASP A 844 -17.26 -6.08 -11.10
C ASP A 844 -18.28 -5.90 -9.94
N LEU A 845 -18.86 -4.71 -9.80
CA LEU A 845 -19.98 -4.46 -8.89
C LEU A 845 -21.29 -4.93 -9.55
N LEU A 846 -21.44 -6.25 -9.71
CA LEU A 846 -22.67 -6.88 -10.21
C LEU A 846 -23.87 -6.39 -9.38
N GLY A 847 -24.94 -5.96 -10.06
CA GLY A 847 -26.22 -5.61 -9.41
C GLY A 847 -26.37 -4.18 -8.88
N VAL A 848 -25.42 -3.26 -9.12
CA VAL A 848 -25.60 -1.84 -8.74
C VAL A 848 -26.72 -1.22 -9.57
N ARG A 849 -27.78 -0.77 -8.89
CA ARG A 849 -28.94 -0.12 -9.53
C ARG A 849 -28.78 1.39 -9.62
N GLN A 850 -28.00 1.96 -8.70
CA GLN A 850 -27.81 3.40 -8.61
C GLN A 850 -26.39 3.80 -8.29
N VAL A 851 -25.91 4.82 -9.01
CA VAL A 851 -24.64 5.49 -8.73
C VAL A 851 -24.93 6.93 -8.32
N ILE A 852 -24.24 7.41 -7.28
CA ILE A 852 -24.25 8.80 -6.86
C ILE A 852 -22.83 9.36 -6.98
N VAL A 853 -22.62 10.27 -7.92
CA VAL A 853 -21.34 11.00 -8.03
C VAL A 853 -21.41 12.19 -7.08
N PHE A 854 -20.92 12.00 -5.85
CA PHE A 854 -20.92 13.02 -4.81
C PHE A 854 -19.88 14.12 -5.10
N ASP A 855 -18.70 13.71 -5.53
CA ASP A 855 -17.67 14.61 -6.05
C ASP A 855 -17.40 14.34 -7.52
N MET A 856 -17.51 15.37 -8.34
CA MET A 856 -17.24 15.28 -9.76
C MET A 856 -15.76 14.91 -9.99
N PRO A 857 -15.46 13.89 -10.82
CA PRO A 857 -14.08 13.54 -11.13
C PRO A 857 -13.41 14.61 -11.99
N ILE A 858 -12.07 14.54 -12.05
CA ILE A 858 -11.24 15.52 -12.77
C ILE A 858 -11.29 15.37 -14.30
N SER A 859 -11.79 14.25 -14.81
CA SER A 859 -11.86 13.96 -16.25
C SER A 859 -13.22 13.37 -16.63
N ILE A 860 -13.68 13.67 -17.86
CA ILE A 860 -14.95 13.13 -18.35
C ILE A 860 -14.91 11.62 -18.56
N LYS A 861 -13.73 11.08 -18.88
CA LYS A 861 -13.52 9.64 -19.02
C LYS A 861 -13.86 8.92 -17.71
N GLU A 862 -13.30 9.40 -16.60
CA GLU A 862 -13.59 8.83 -15.28
C GLU A 862 -15.06 8.97 -14.90
N TYR A 863 -15.70 10.09 -15.22
CA TYR A 863 -17.15 10.26 -15.04
C TYR A 863 -17.96 9.18 -15.76
N VAL A 864 -17.68 8.94 -17.04
CA VAL A 864 -18.36 7.92 -17.85
C VAL A 864 -18.18 6.52 -17.24
N HIS A 865 -16.98 6.19 -16.74
CA HIS A 865 -16.72 4.91 -16.08
C HIS A 865 -17.49 4.74 -14.76
N GLN A 866 -17.55 5.80 -13.94
CA GLN A 866 -18.25 5.77 -12.65
C GLN A 866 -19.75 5.51 -12.86
N ILE A 867 -20.40 6.27 -13.75
CA ILE A 867 -21.84 6.11 -14.02
C ILE A 867 -22.15 4.80 -14.76
N GLY A 868 -21.20 4.27 -15.53
CA GLY A 868 -21.31 2.98 -16.21
C GLY A 868 -21.47 1.79 -15.25
N ARG A 869 -21.24 1.96 -13.93
CA ARG A 869 -21.48 0.92 -12.93
C ARG A 869 -22.96 0.66 -12.67
N ALA A 870 -23.84 1.63 -12.96
CA ALA A 870 -25.27 1.50 -12.70
C ALA A 870 -26.01 0.61 -13.72
N SER A 871 -25.39 0.15 -14.81
CA SER A 871 -26.08 -0.66 -15.84
C SER A 871 -25.23 -1.83 -16.32
N ARG A 872 -25.88 -3.00 -16.42
CA ARG A 872 -25.34 -4.26 -16.94
C ARG A 872 -26.41 -5.06 -17.67
N LEU A 873 -26.00 -5.80 -18.70
CA LEU A 873 -26.84 -6.76 -19.46
C LEU A 873 -28.18 -6.20 -20.00
N GLY A 874 -28.30 -4.88 -20.15
CA GLY A 874 -29.51 -4.22 -20.67
C GLY A 874 -30.45 -3.65 -19.60
N GLU A 875 -30.19 -3.89 -18.30
CA GLU A 875 -30.97 -3.32 -17.19
C GLU A 875 -30.78 -1.80 -17.08
N GLU A 876 -31.88 -1.09 -16.83
CA GLU A 876 -31.88 0.36 -16.61
C GLU A 876 -31.29 0.73 -15.25
N GLY A 877 -30.32 1.66 -15.28
CA GLY A 877 -29.63 2.19 -14.10
C GLY A 877 -29.86 3.67 -13.90
N THR A 878 -29.71 4.17 -12.68
CA THR A 878 -29.78 5.63 -12.41
C THR A 878 -28.45 6.18 -11.90
N ALA A 879 -28.03 7.33 -12.44
CA ALA A 879 -26.85 8.06 -11.97
C ALA A 879 -27.24 9.47 -11.51
N ILE A 880 -27.16 9.74 -10.21
CA ILE A 880 -27.35 11.09 -9.63
C ILE A 880 -25.99 11.78 -9.52
N VAL A 881 -25.86 13.00 -10.03
CA VAL A 881 -24.55 13.66 -10.15
C VAL A 881 -24.61 15.04 -9.50
N PHE A 882 -23.78 15.27 -8.48
CA PHE A 882 -23.66 16.59 -7.86
C PHE A 882 -22.65 17.44 -8.63
N VAL A 883 -23.12 18.58 -9.11
CA VAL A 883 -22.32 19.53 -9.89
C VAL A 883 -22.34 20.88 -9.21
N ASN A 884 -21.21 21.59 -9.22
CA ASN A 884 -21.13 22.96 -8.75
C ASN A 884 -20.04 23.75 -9.48
N GLU A 885 -19.86 24.99 -9.05
CA GLU A 885 -18.93 25.97 -9.59
C GLU A 885 -17.45 25.52 -9.58
N GLU A 886 -17.07 24.60 -8.70
CA GLU A 886 -15.70 24.06 -8.62
C GLU A 886 -15.39 23.14 -9.82
N ASN A 887 -16.42 22.63 -10.49
CA ASN A 887 -16.31 21.67 -11.59
C ASN A 887 -16.29 22.35 -12.98
N LYS A 888 -16.11 23.67 -13.07
CA LYS A 888 -16.13 24.44 -14.34
C LYS A 888 -15.31 23.84 -15.47
N LYS A 889 -14.14 23.26 -15.16
CA LYS A 889 -13.22 22.74 -16.16
C LYS A 889 -13.82 21.60 -16.99
N ILE A 890 -14.71 20.79 -16.40
CA ILE A 890 -15.33 19.63 -17.06
C ILE A 890 -16.70 19.96 -17.69
N PHE A 891 -17.25 21.16 -17.45
CA PHE A 891 -18.57 21.57 -17.95
C PHE A 891 -18.77 21.41 -19.46
N PRO A 892 -17.85 21.82 -20.36
CA PRO A 892 -18.12 21.72 -21.79
C PRO A 892 -18.34 20.26 -22.22
N GLU A 893 -17.43 19.37 -21.80
CA GLU A 893 -17.52 17.94 -22.09
C GLU A 893 -18.74 17.28 -21.41
N LEU A 894 -19.06 17.69 -20.18
CA LEU A 894 -20.23 17.21 -19.44
C LEU A 894 -21.54 17.59 -20.13
N VAL A 895 -21.68 18.84 -20.58
CA VAL A 895 -22.88 19.33 -21.29
C VAL A 895 -23.07 18.55 -22.59
N ASP A 896 -22.00 18.30 -23.35
CA ASP A 896 -22.09 17.52 -24.58
C ASP A 896 -22.55 16.08 -24.32
N ILE A 897 -22.05 15.45 -23.25
CA ILE A 897 -22.50 14.12 -22.84
C ILE A 897 -23.98 14.13 -22.45
N LEU A 898 -24.40 15.04 -21.58
CA LEU A 898 -25.80 15.14 -21.11
C LEU A 898 -26.77 15.41 -22.25
N LYS A 899 -26.41 16.29 -23.20
CA LYS A 899 -27.20 16.50 -24.43
C LYS A 899 -27.32 15.23 -25.25
N SER A 900 -26.21 14.51 -25.41
CA SER A 900 -26.17 13.29 -26.22
C SER A 900 -26.91 12.10 -25.60
N SER A 901 -27.09 12.08 -24.28
CA SER A 901 -27.86 11.08 -23.55
C SER A 901 -29.32 11.48 -23.31
N GLY A 902 -29.73 12.71 -23.66
CA GLY A 902 -31.07 13.24 -23.40
C GLY A 902 -31.33 13.56 -21.92
N ALA A 903 -30.28 13.68 -21.11
CA ALA A 903 -30.39 13.99 -19.70
C ALA A 903 -30.75 15.47 -19.47
N PRO A 904 -31.50 15.80 -18.41
CA PRO A 904 -31.80 17.19 -18.06
C PRO A 904 -30.52 17.95 -17.73
N ILE A 905 -30.41 19.21 -18.17
CA ILE A 905 -29.24 20.06 -17.92
C ILE A 905 -29.63 21.16 -16.92
N PRO A 906 -28.98 21.23 -15.73
CA PRO A 906 -29.18 22.31 -14.77
C PRO A 906 -29.03 23.69 -15.42
N ARG A 907 -29.90 24.63 -15.04
CA ARG A 907 -29.93 25.98 -15.65
C ARG A 907 -28.60 26.71 -15.48
N GLU A 908 -27.93 26.46 -14.37
CA GLU A 908 -26.62 26.97 -13.98
C GLU A 908 -25.50 26.54 -14.93
N LEU A 909 -25.60 25.33 -15.51
CA LEU A 909 -24.67 24.84 -16.54
C LEU A 909 -24.92 25.49 -17.91
N ASN A 910 -26.18 25.86 -18.19
CA ASN A 910 -26.61 26.37 -19.50
C ASN A 910 -26.42 27.89 -19.65
N SER A 911 -26.59 28.66 -18.58
CA SER A 911 -26.58 30.14 -18.58
C SER A 911 -25.21 30.78 -18.87
N ARG A 912 -24.12 30.01 -18.77
CA ARG A 912 -22.75 30.51 -19.00
C ARG A 912 -22.13 30.08 -20.32
N TYR A 913 -22.64 29.02 -20.95
CA TYR A 913 -22.21 28.57 -22.28
C TYR A 913 -22.98 29.23 -23.43
N THR A 914 -24.15 29.80 -23.16
CA THR A 914 -24.95 30.53 -24.17
C THR A 914 -24.43 31.94 -24.47
N LYS A 915 -23.44 32.46 -23.72
CA LYS A 915 -22.85 33.79 -23.97
C LYS A 915 -21.61 33.81 -24.86
N THR A 916 -21.08 32.65 -25.27
CA THR A 916 -19.80 32.58 -26.01
C THR A 916 -19.93 32.16 -27.47
N THR A 917 -21.14 32.16 -28.04
CA THR A 917 -21.34 31.78 -29.45
C THR A 917 -22.37 32.67 -30.15
N PHE A 918 -22.07 33.96 -30.25
CA PHE A 918 -22.51 34.77 -31.39
C PHE A 918 -21.30 35.58 -31.88
N PRO A 919 -20.82 35.37 -33.12
CA PRO A 919 -19.88 36.31 -33.71
C PRO A 919 -20.62 37.63 -33.87
N LEU A 920 -20.01 38.75 -33.43
CA LEU A 920 -20.49 40.08 -33.78
C LEU A 920 -20.55 40.17 -35.31
N GLY A 921 -21.78 40.15 -35.84
CA GLY A 921 -22.04 40.45 -37.23
C GLY A 921 -21.54 41.85 -37.56
N LYS A 922 -20.76 41.95 -38.64
CA LYS A 922 -20.34 43.21 -39.26
C LYS A 922 -21.56 44.13 -39.38
N GLY A 923 -21.45 45.34 -38.83
CA GLY A 923 -22.44 46.39 -39.01
C GLY A 923 -22.63 46.70 -40.49
N GLN A 924 -23.76 46.29 -41.05
CA GLN A 924 -24.31 46.90 -42.26
C GLN A 924 -25.22 48.05 -41.82
N LYS A 925 -24.81 49.27 -42.16
CA LYS A 925 -25.67 50.45 -42.18
C LYS A 925 -26.92 50.16 -43.01
N LYS A 926 -28.11 50.19 -42.40
CA LYS A 926 -29.36 50.43 -43.14
C LYS A 926 -29.91 51.80 -42.77
N ARG A 927 -30.02 52.62 -43.82
CA ARG A 927 -30.65 53.93 -43.86
C ARG A 927 -32.09 53.86 -43.36
N LYS A 928 -32.50 54.92 -42.65
CA LYS A 928 -33.90 55.29 -42.43
C LYS A 928 -34.68 55.27 -43.76
N HIS A 929 -35.84 54.65 -43.79
CA HIS A 929 -37.06 55.34 -44.20
C HIS A 929 -38.31 54.67 -43.62
N SER A 930 -39.18 55.55 -43.15
CA SER A 930 -40.59 55.42 -42.78
C SER A 930 -41.41 54.50 -43.69
N SER A 931 -42.22 53.61 -43.11
CA SER A 931 -43.67 53.78 -42.89
C SER A 931 -44.20 52.59 -42.09
#